data_AF-A0A6P2JV46-F1
#
_entry.id   AF-A0A6P2JV46-F1
#
_cell.length_a   1.000
_cell.length_b   1.000
_cell.length_c   1.000
_cell.angle_alpha   90.00
_cell.angle_beta   90.00
_cell.angle_gamma   90.00
#
_symmetry.space_group_name_H-M   'P 1'
#
loop_
_entity.id
_entity.type
_entity.pdbx_description
1 polymer ?
#
loop_
_entity_poly.entity_id
_entity_poly.type
_entity_poly.pdbx_seq_one_letter_code
_entity_poly.pdbx_strand_id
1 'polypeptide(L)'
;MKFAFPPLPPLAAVRTALRDARPALPPGAVGFALRNTAASLLALYIAFRMNLDDPVWAASTVWIVAQGSRGMGLSKSQYRILGTVIGAAVALVLTGLFAQTPELFLLALAVWIGLCAGVATFLRNFRAYAAVLSGYTAAIVAMDAVSAPLHAFDIATARCLYVVVGILCGATFETVFAPGSPVADMRTRLARYVDRAVAVTAGALRREPNGGAVHRLFADALELDTAAEYAAAGAPPVRNAIGHLRAAALGVLTAQAAGQAIREHAARGGDAPDPLVDEVARALDRVAGLPDSGDADDADDRAREMAALRARVDDALRATSADPAGSAPSRLLTLDALAALLAGFERAFASRARLDRPEPPPLRVRYAFHRDPVLAWHNGLRAFLAVLAASAIWIVTAWPSGGGFVAIVAVVCALFSTRPNSVRAAVGFLKGTACAAAAGVICNFALLPAVSGFEMLAYILGVFLIGAGIAIRHPRTAAMGSAFSIFFWNFTSPNNVARIGDAAFLNSALATLLGIAFGALVYALVFPGDPGTSRRRLHRAVRRDLAGMARDPGAWSASTWLSCTADRLARALGFAGSLPQTLIEHDLRDLLAIWGLGDSLLSLAGLATREPAVRRAAAVVRGRIARAEFARLDRTCDAAARVLRRRAAARDGGDAHALWRGAMLLQRIADAAAVHGGFLRGHGD
;
A
#
# COMPACT_ATOMS: atom_id res chain seq x y z
N MET A 1 8.83 20.33 -51.87
CA MET A 1 8.65 19.42 -50.71
C MET A 1 7.27 18.78 -50.81
N LYS A 2 7.18 17.51 -51.24
CA LYS A 2 5.93 16.75 -51.28
C LYS A 2 5.79 15.98 -49.96
N PHE A 3 4.78 16.30 -49.16
CA PHE A 3 4.42 15.55 -47.95
C PHE A 3 3.77 14.22 -48.36
N ALA A 4 4.46 13.11 -48.13
CA ALA A 4 3.89 11.77 -48.25
C ALA A 4 3.26 11.39 -46.91
N PHE A 5 1.94 11.16 -46.90
CA PHE A 5 1.25 10.56 -45.76
C PHE A 5 1.71 9.10 -45.58
N PRO A 6 1.90 8.62 -44.33
CA PRO A 6 2.20 7.21 -44.10
C PRO A 6 1.01 6.33 -44.53
N PRO A 7 1.26 5.14 -45.10
CA PRO A 7 0.21 4.24 -45.53
C PRO A 7 -0.63 3.76 -44.35
N LEU A 8 -1.95 3.77 -44.51
CA LEU A 8 -2.88 3.21 -43.53
C LEU A 8 -2.58 1.71 -43.31
N PRO A 9 -2.61 1.22 -42.06
CA PRO A 9 -2.34 -0.18 -41.79
C PRO A 9 -3.38 -1.08 -42.48
N PRO A 10 -2.96 -2.26 -42.99
CA PRO A 10 -3.88 -3.18 -43.65
C PRO A 10 -4.99 -3.62 -42.69
N LEU A 11 -6.22 -3.78 -43.19
CA LEU A 11 -7.40 -4.21 -42.41
C LEU A 11 -7.15 -5.51 -41.61
N ALA A 12 -6.24 -6.37 -42.07
CA ALA A 12 -5.80 -7.56 -41.34
C ALA A 12 -5.08 -7.22 -40.02
N ALA A 13 -4.23 -6.18 -39.98
CA ALA A 13 -3.54 -5.70 -38.78
C ALA A 13 -4.50 -5.03 -37.79
N VAL A 14 -5.52 -4.33 -38.30
CA VAL A 14 -6.62 -3.80 -37.47
C VAL A 14 -7.47 -4.93 -36.91
N ARG A 15 -7.72 -5.99 -37.70
CA ARG A 15 -8.50 -7.16 -37.29
C ARG A 15 -7.74 -8.05 -36.29
N THR A 16 -6.43 -8.23 -36.41
CA THR A 16 -5.60 -8.90 -35.39
C THR A 16 -5.47 -8.04 -34.14
N ALA A 17 -5.27 -6.72 -34.26
CA ALA A 17 -5.31 -5.82 -33.12
C ALA A 17 -6.66 -5.85 -32.38
N LEU A 18 -7.79 -5.96 -33.10
CA LEU A 18 -9.13 -6.14 -32.52
C LEU A 18 -9.35 -7.54 -31.91
N ARG A 19 -8.70 -8.58 -32.45
CA ARG A 19 -8.78 -9.96 -31.95
C ARG A 19 -7.93 -10.13 -30.69
N ASP A 20 -6.74 -9.55 -30.66
CA ASP A 20 -5.84 -9.46 -29.50
C ASP A 20 -6.34 -8.44 -28.46
N ALA A 21 -7.17 -7.48 -28.88
CA ALA A 21 -7.89 -6.57 -28.00
C ALA A 21 -9.21 -7.13 -27.47
N ARG A 22 -9.62 -8.37 -27.81
CA ARG A 22 -10.70 -9.03 -27.07
C ARG A 22 -10.20 -9.22 -25.64
N PRO A 23 -10.67 -8.42 -24.67
CA PRO A 23 -10.17 -8.55 -23.32
C PRO A 23 -10.66 -9.92 -22.85
N ALA A 24 -9.72 -10.81 -22.50
CA ALA A 24 -10.07 -11.97 -21.69
C ALA A 24 -10.73 -11.40 -20.44
N LEU A 25 -12.07 -11.48 -20.37
CA LEU A 25 -12.84 -10.88 -19.30
C LEU A 25 -12.38 -11.53 -17.99
N PRO A 26 -11.83 -10.76 -17.04
CA PRO A 26 -11.41 -11.35 -15.79
C PRO A 26 -12.63 -12.03 -15.13
N PRO A 27 -12.47 -13.22 -14.55
CA PRO A 27 -13.57 -13.94 -13.94
C PRO A 27 -14.27 -13.04 -12.90
N GLY A 28 -15.60 -12.97 -12.98
CA GLY A 28 -16.43 -12.12 -12.12
C GLY A 28 -16.55 -10.64 -12.54
N ALA A 29 -15.96 -10.21 -13.66
CA ALA A 29 -16.07 -8.82 -14.11
C ALA A 29 -17.52 -8.41 -14.45
N VAL A 30 -18.26 -9.29 -15.12
CA VAL A 30 -19.67 -9.07 -15.47
C VAL A 30 -20.54 -9.05 -14.20
N GLY A 31 -20.31 -9.97 -13.27
CA GLY A 31 -21.02 -9.99 -11.98
C GLY A 31 -20.78 -8.71 -11.17
N PHE A 32 -19.54 -8.21 -11.13
CA PHE A 32 -19.22 -6.92 -10.52
C PHE A 32 -19.97 -5.77 -11.22
N ALA A 33 -19.97 -5.72 -12.55
CA ALA A 33 -20.62 -4.65 -13.31
C ALA A 33 -22.14 -4.64 -13.10
N LEU A 34 -22.80 -5.78 -13.23
CA LEU A 34 -24.25 -5.92 -13.04
C LEU A 34 -24.68 -5.54 -11.63
N ARG A 35 -23.97 -6.07 -10.61
CA ARG A 35 -24.26 -5.81 -9.19
C ARG A 35 -24.21 -4.32 -8.85
N ASN A 36 -23.12 -3.64 -9.22
CA ASN A 36 -22.95 -2.22 -8.91
C ASN A 36 -23.88 -1.34 -9.75
N THR A 37 -24.19 -1.74 -10.98
CA THR A 37 -25.19 -1.04 -11.81
C THR A 37 -26.57 -1.11 -11.15
N ALA A 38 -27.04 -2.31 -10.80
CA ALA A 38 -28.33 -2.50 -10.13
C ALA A 38 -28.40 -1.73 -8.80
N ALA A 39 -27.35 -1.79 -7.98
CA ALA A 39 -27.26 -1.02 -6.74
C ALA A 39 -27.32 0.49 -6.96
N SER A 40 -26.63 1.00 -7.99
CA SER A 40 -26.63 2.44 -8.32
C SER A 40 -27.98 2.93 -8.84
N LEU A 41 -28.68 2.11 -9.61
CA LEU A 41 -30.03 2.40 -10.09
C LEU A 41 -31.04 2.38 -8.95
N LEU A 42 -30.96 1.40 -8.04
CA LEU A 42 -31.80 1.38 -6.84
C LEU A 42 -31.55 2.61 -5.95
N ALA A 43 -30.28 3.00 -5.77
CA ALA A 43 -29.94 4.20 -5.01
C ALA A 43 -30.52 5.46 -5.65
N LEU A 44 -30.47 5.57 -6.98
CA LEU A 44 -31.09 6.67 -7.73
C LEU A 44 -32.62 6.68 -7.55
N TYR A 45 -33.27 5.53 -7.63
CA TYR A 45 -34.72 5.41 -7.44
C TYR A 45 -35.13 5.92 -6.06
N ILE A 46 -34.43 5.47 -5.00
CA ILE A 46 -34.69 5.92 -3.63
C ILE A 46 -34.43 7.43 -3.51
N ALA A 47 -33.37 7.94 -4.15
CA ALA A 47 -33.06 9.36 -4.13
C ALA A 47 -34.16 10.22 -4.78
N PHE A 48 -34.74 9.78 -5.92
CA PHE A 48 -35.89 10.47 -6.51
C PHE A 48 -37.12 10.49 -5.60
N ARG A 49 -37.32 9.45 -4.79
CA ARG A 49 -38.41 9.39 -3.81
C ARG A 49 -38.16 10.27 -2.59
N MET A 50 -36.90 10.45 -2.21
CA MET A 50 -36.51 11.38 -1.13
C MET A 50 -36.62 12.84 -1.57
N ASN A 51 -36.44 13.12 -2.86
CA ASN A 51 -36.60 14.44 -3.47
C ASN A 51 -35.80 15.56 -2.75
N LEU A 52 -34.56 15.24 -2.35
CA LEU A 52 -33.57 16.22 -1.87
C LEU A 52 -32.76 16.73 -3.08
N ASP A 53 -32.32 17.98 -3.09
CA ASP A 53 -31.62 18.67 -4.21
C ASP A 53 -31.05 17.76 -5.34
N ASP A 54 -29.86 17.18 -5.15
CA ASP A 54 -29.11 16.45 -6.19
C ASP A 54 -29.07 14.92 -5.99
N PRO A 55 -29.99 14.15 -6.59
CA PRO A 55 -30.08 12.69 -6.41
C PRO A 55 -28.89 11.90 -7.02
N VAL A 56 -28.15 12.53 -7.93
CA VAL A 56 -26.93 12.02 -8.58
C VAL A 56 -25.89 11.51 -7.58
N TRP A 57 -25.81 12.11 -6.41
CA TRP A 57 -24.81 11.77 -5.40
C TRP A 57 -25.04 10.39 -4.77
N ALA A 58 -26.28 9.90 -4.73
CA ALA A 58 -26.58 8.55 -4.24
C ALA A 58 -26.04 7.48 -5.21
N ALA A 59 -26.32 7.63 -6.50
CA ALA A 59 -25.91 6.68 -7.53
C ALA A 59 -24.39 6.68 -7.77
N SER A 60 -23.77 7.87 -7.85
CA SER A 60 -22.31 8.00 -8.00
C SER A 60 -21.56 7.45 -6.78
N THR A 61 -22.13 7.55 -5.57
CA THR A 61 -21.53 6.99 -4.35
C THR A 61 -21.34 5.48 -4.45
N VAL A 62 -22.31 4.74 -4.99
CA VAL A 62 -22.20 3.28 -5.20
C VAL A 62 -20.94 2.95 -6.01
N TRP A 63 -20.70 3.69 -7.11
CA TRP A 63 -19.52 3.49 -7.95
C TRP A 63 -18.22 3.92 -7.28
N ILE A 64 -18.25 4.98 -6.46
CA ILE A 64 -17.06 5.40 -5.72
C ILE A 64 -16.67 4.37 -4.67
N VAL A 65 -17.63 3.74 -3.98
CA VAL A 65 -17.34 2.72 -2.97
C VAL A 65 -17.18 1.31 -3.53
N ALA A 66 -17.59 1.05 -4.78
CA ALA A 66 -17.50 -0.26 -5.41
C ALA A 66 -16.07 -0.82 -5.34
N GLN A 67 -15.91 -1.96 -4.67
CA GLN A 67 -14.63 -2.68 -4.53
C GLN A 67 -14.77 -4.14 -4.97
N GLY A 68 -13.63 -4.78 -5.24
CA GLY A 68 -13.58 -6.17 -5.65
C GLY A 68 -13.84 -7.18 -4.54
N SER A 69 -13.84 -6.77 -3.27
CA SER A 69 -14.09 -7.64 -2.13
C SER A 69 -14.95 -6.94 -1.07
N ARG A 70 -15.75 -7.73 -0.35
CA ARG A 70 -16.68 -7.27 0.69
C ARG A 70 -16.02 -6.43 1.78
N GLY A 71 -14.88 -6.91 2.30
CA GLY A 71 -14.13 -6.19 3.35
C GLY A 71 -13.62 -4.83 2.87
N MET A 72 -13.14 -4.76 1.62
CA MET A 72 -12.69 -3.50 1.03
C MET A 72 -13.84 -2.52 0.85
N GLY A 73 -14.99 -2.98 0.33
CA GLY A 73 -16.17 -2.16 0.12
C GLY A 73 -16.69 -1.56 1.42
N LEU A 74 -16.88 -2.39 2.46
CA LEU A 74 -17.36 -1.93 3.76
C LEU A 74 -16.39 -0.95 4.43
N SER A 75 -15.08 -1.25 4.42
CA SER A 75 -14.08 -0.35 4.99
C SER A 75 -14.10 1.00 4.26
N LYS A 76 -14.12 1.00 2.93
CA LYS A 76 -14.20 2.23 2.13
C LYS A 76 -15.46 3.03 2.42
N SER A 77 -16.61 2.36 2.60
CA SER A 77 -17.88 2.97 2.94
C SER A 77 -17.87 3.66 4.32
N GLN A 78 -17.34 3.00 5.36
CA GLN A 78 -17.20 3.61 6.70
C GLN A 78 -16.38 4.91 6.66
N TYR A 79 -15.23 4.86 5.99
CA TYR A 79 -14.37 6.03 5.82
C TYR A 79 -14.97 7.09 4.88
N ARG A 80 -15.86 6.69 3.97
CA ARG A 80 -16.62 7.63 3.14
C ARG A 80 -17.63 8.43 3.96
N ILE A 81 -18.37 7.77 4.86
CA ILE A 81 -19.30 8.45 5.76
C ILE A 81 -18.53 9.46 6.62
N LEU A 82 -17.46 9.00 7.27
CA LEU A 82 -16.64 9.85 8.14
C LEU A 82 -16.10 11.09 7.40
N GLY A 83 -15.49 10.89 6.23
CA GLY A 83 -14.96 12.02 5.45
C GLY A 83 -16.05 12.97 4.98
N THR A 84 -17.21 12.45 4.58
CA THR A 84 -18.34 13.28 4.11
C THR A 84 -18.89 14.14 5.25
N VAL A 85 -19.10 13.57 6.43
CA VAL A 85 -19.60 14.29 7.61
C VAL A 85 -18.64 15.38 8.04
N ILE A 86 -17.33 15.09 8.14
CA ILE A 86 -16.33 16.09 8.51
C ILE A 86 -16.26 17.20 7.43
N GLY A 87 -16.25 16.82 6.15
CA GLY A 87 -16.22 17.79 5.05
C GLY A 87 -17.45 18.70 5.02
N ALA A 88 -18.65 18.14 5.20
CA ALA A 88 -19.90 18.90 5.27
C ALA A 88 -19.92 19.85 6.48
N ALA A 89 -19.50 19.39 7.65
CA ALA A 89 -19.40 20.23 8.85
C ALA A 89 -18.44 21.40 8.66
N VAL A 90 -17.25 21.16 8.07
CA VAL A 90 -16.29 22.23 7.78
C VAL A 90 -16.83 23.19 6.73
N ALA A 91 -17.50 22.72 5.69
CA ALA A 91 -18.14 23.59 4.71
C ALA A 91 -19.15 24.54 5.39
N LEU A 92 -20.00 24.03 6.29
CA LEU A 92 -20.95 24.85 7.04
C LEU A 92 -20.26 25.89 7.93
N VAL A 93 -19.19 25.51 8.63
CA VAL A 93 -18.40 26.44 9.44
C VAL A 93 -17.77 27.53 8.58
N LEU A 94 -17.18 27.16 7.44
CA LEU A 94 -16.57 28.14 6.53
C LEU A 94 -17.62 29.08 5.92
N THR A 95 -18.77 28.55 5.49
CA THR A 95 -19.86 29.36 4.95
C THR A 95 -20.42 30.29 6.03
N GLY A 96 -20.62 29.82 7.25
CA GLY A 96 -21.11 30.65 8.35
C GLY A 96 -20.15 31.78 8.76
N LEU A 97 -18.84 31.53 8.71
CA LEU A 97 -17.83 32.51 9.12
C LEU A 97 -17.42 33.50 8.02
N PHE A 98 -17.40 33.08 6.75
CA PHE A 98 -16.76 33.83 5.67
C PHE A 98 -17.63 34.05 4.43
N ALA A 99 -18.92 33.69 4.42
CA ALA A 99 -19.78 33.88 3.25
C ALA A 99 -19.85 35.34 2.76
N GLN A 100 -19.59 36.32 3.63
CA GLN A 100 -19.59 37.74 3.27
C GLN A 100 -18.31 38.18 2.53
N THR A 101 -17.22 37.41 2.63
CA THR A 101 -15.89 37.75 2.11
C THR A 101 -15.33 36.61 1.25
N PRO A 102 -15.60 36.60 -0.06
CA PRO A 102 -15.24 35.49 -0.96
C PRO A 102 -13.74 35.14 -0.96
N GLU A 103 -12.87 36.15 -0.85
CA GLU A 103 -11.41 35.96 -0.84
C GLU A 103 -10.95 35.16 0.39
N LEU A 104 -11.42 35.53 1.58
CA LEU A 104 -11.10 34.83 2.83
C LEU A 104 -11.73 33.44 2.87
N PHE A 105 -12.94 33.28 2.32
CA PHE A 105 -13.61 31.99 2.22
C PHE A 105 -12.80 31.00 1.36
N LEU A 106 -12.37 31.42 0.17
CA LEU A 106 -11.56 30.58 -0.73
C LEU A 106 -10.17 30.30 -0.16
N LEU A 107 -9.56 31.27 0.54
CA LEU A 107 -8.30 31.06 1.26
C LEU A 107 -8.45 30.01 2.36
N ALA A 108 -9.48 30.12 3.20
CA ALA A 108 -9.74 29.18 4.29
C ALA A 108 -10.03 27.77 3.76
N LEU A 109 -10.80 27.67 2.66
CA LEU A 109 -11.04 26.41 1.97
C LEU A 109 -9.74 25.79 1.42
N ALA A 110 -8.88 26.61 0.79
CA ALA A 110 -7.58 26.15 0.30
C ALA A 110 -6.68 25.63 1.45
N VAL A 111 -6.65 26.33 2.60
CA VAL A 111 -5.91 25.89 3.80
C VAL A 111 -6.42 24.53 4.27
N TRP A 112 -7.73 24.36 4.36
CA TRP A 112 -8.34 23.09 4.77
C TRP A 112 -7.97 21.95 3.83
N ILE A 113 -8.10 22.14 2.52
CA ILE A 113 -7.75 21.14 1.51
C ILE A 113 -6.25 20.80 1.56
N GLY A 114 -5.39 21.81 1.73
CA GLY A 114 -3.95 21.61 1.93
C GLY A 114 -3.63 20.79 3.18
N LEU A 115 -4.28 21.09 4.30
CA LEU A 115 -4.15 20.31 5.53
C LEU A 115 -4.60 18.85 5.33
N CYS A 116 -5.75 18.64 4.69
CA CYS A 116 -6.28 17.31 4.37
C CYS A 116 -5.32 16.50 3.50
N ALA A 117 -4.74 17.09 2.44
CA ALA A 117 -3.77 16.43 1.57
C ALA A 117 -2.45 16.11 2.31
N GLY A 118 -1.99 17.01 3.20
CA GLY A 118 -0.83 16.77 4.05
C GLY A 118 -1.06 15.61 5.03
N VAL A 119 -2.15 15.66 5.80
CA VAL A 119 -2.53 14.62 6.76
C VAL A 119 -2.72 13.27 6.08
N ALA A 120 -3.34 13.24 4.90
CA ALA A 120 -3.55 12.01 4.14
C ALA A 120 -2.25 11.30 3.79
N THR A 121 -1.14 12.02 3.65
CA THR A 121 0.19 11.45 3.36
C THR A 121 0.77 10.67 4.55
N PHE A 122 0.31 10.96 5.78
CA PHE A 122 0.70 10.22 6.99
C PHE A 122 -0.23 9.05 7.32
N LEU A 123 -1.41 9.01 6.69
CA LEU A 123 -2.39 7.94 6.87
C LEU A 123 -2.19 6.86 5.79
N ARG A 124 -2.68 5.65 6.05
CA ARG A 124 -2.67 4.53 5.09
C ARG A 124 -4.09 4.07 4.79
N ASN A 125 -4.23 3.32 3.69
CA ASN A 125 -5.47 2.66 3.32
C ASN A 125 -6.64 3.67 3.25
N PHE A 126 -7.86 3.26 3.59
CA PHE A 126 -9.02 4.15 3.49
C PHE A 126 -9.05 5.29 4.52
N ARG A 127 -8.13 5.31 5.50
CA ARG A 127 -7.96 6.47 6.40
C ARG A 127 -7.42 7.68 5.66
N ALA A 128 -6.45 7.47 4.77
CA ALA A 128 -5.94 8.53 3.89
C ALA A 128 -7.03 9.04 2.95
N TYR A 129 -7.85 8.12 2.43
CA TYR A 129 -9.02 8.46 1.63
C TYR A 129 -10.05 9.30 2.40
N ALA A 130 -10.33 9.00 3.67
CA ALA A 130 -11.24 9.81 4.49
C ALA A 130 -10.75 11.26 4.68
N ALA A 131 -9.45 11.44 4.95
CA ALA A 131 -8.85 12.76 5.09
C ALA A 131 -8.96 13.59 3.81
N VAL A 132 -8.63 12.98 2.67
CA VAL A 132 -8.78 13.59 1.34
C VAL A 132 -10.24 13.91 1.00
N LEU A 133 -11.14 12.96 1.27
CA LEU A 133 -12.58 13.11 1.06
C LEU A 133 -13.16 14.27 1.86
N SER A 134 -12.73 14.44 3.11
CA SER A 134 -13.15 15.57 3.90
C SER A 134 -12.78 16.91 3.26
N GLY A 135 -11.58 17.01 2.65
CA GLY A 135 -11.15 18.21 1.93
C GLY A 135 -12.00 18.49 0.70
N TYR A 136 -12.14 17.51 -0.21
CA TYR A 136 -12.87 17.75 -1.45
C TYR A 136 -14.40 17.78 -1.26
N THR A 137 -14.96 17.09 -0.27
CA THR A 137 -16.39 17.24 0.07
C THR A 137 -16.65 18.64 0.62
N ALA A 138 -15.76 19.18 1.46
CA ALA A 138 -15.88 20.56 1.89
C ALA A 138 -15.90 21.50 0.68
N ALA A 139 -15.03 21.28 -0.31
CA ALA A 139 -15.03 22.07 -1.55
C ALA A 139 -16.33 21.96 -2.35
N ILE A 140 -16.87 20.75 -2.55
CA ILE A 140 -18.11 20.55 -3.30
C ILE A 140 -19.27 21.26 -2.59
N VAL A 141 -19.49 20.97 -1.30
CA VAL A 141 -20.60 21.56 -0.52
C VAL A 141 -20.45 23.07 -0.40
N ALA A 142 -19.22 23.56 -0.17
CA ALA A 142 -18.94 24.99 -0.10
C ALA A 142 -19.27 25.69 -1.41
N MET A 143 -18.79 25.17 -2.55
CA MET A 143 -18.99 25.78 -3.87
C MET A 143 -20.45 25.74 -4.30
N ASP A 144 -21.19 24.67 -3.98
CA ASP A 144 -22.62 24.57 -4.24
C ASP A 144 -23.42 25.59 -3.40
N ALA A 145 -22.96 25.88 -2.17
CA ALA A 145 -23.59 26.84 -1.27
C ALA A 145 -23.23 28.32 -1.56
N VAL A 146 -22.24 28.62 -2.42
CA VAL A 146 -21.80 30.01 -2.66
C VAL A 146 -22.93 30.87 -3.24
N SER A 147 -23.76 30.32 -4.13
CA SER A 147 -24.86 31.07 -4.77
C SER A 147 -26.07 31.25 -3.85
N ALA A 148 -26.24 30.38 -2.84
CA ALA A 148 -27.33 30.44 -1.88
C ALA A 148 -26.88 30.02 -0.47
N PRO A 149 -26.13 30.89 0.25
CA PRO A 149 -25.56 30.53 1.55
C PRO A 149 -26.58 30.13 2.62
N LEU A 150 -27.82 30.63 2.52
CA LEU A 150 -28.92 30.28 3.42
C LEU A 150 -29.34 28.80 3.30
N HIS A 151 -29.13 28.17 2.15
CA HIS A 151 -29.43 26.75 1.90
C HIS A 151 -28.23 25.84 2.13
N ALA A 152 -27.12 26.35 2.65
CA ALA A 152 -25.91 25.54 2.89
C ALA A 152 -26.17 24.31 3.77
N PHE A 153 -27.04 24.45 4.78
CA PHE A 153 -27.43 23.34 5.66
C PHE A 153 -28.22 22.26 4.93
N ASP A 154 -29.14 22.66 4.05
CA ASP A 154 -29.95 21.74 3.25
C ASP A 154 -29.06 20.95 2.27
N ILE A 155 -28.16 21.65 1.56
CA ILE A 155 -27.19 21.06 0.63
C ILE A 155 -26.29 20.05 1.37
N ALA A 156 -25.76 20.44 2.54
CA ALA A 156 -24.90 19.59 3.36
C ALA A 156 -25.63 18.34 3.86
N THR A 157 -26.89 18.51 4.29
CA THR A 157 -27.73 17.41 4.80
C THR A 157 -28.12 16.45 3.68
N ALA A 158 -28.58 16.97 2.54
CA ALA A 158 -28.88 16.20 1.34
C ALA A 158 -27.66 15.38 0.91
N ARG A 159 -26.48 16.00 0.92
CA ARG A 159 -25.23 15.31 0.58
C ARG A 159 -24.91 14.15 1.53
N CYS A 160 -25.04 14.35 2.83
CA CYS A 160 -24.82 13.29 3.82
C CYS A 160 -25.82 12.13 3.63
N LEU A 161 -27.10 12.44 3.49
CA LEU A 161 -28.16 11.44 3.32
C LEU A 161 -27.97 10.63 2.04
N TYR A 162 -27.68 11.28 0.92
CA TYR A 162 -27.45 10.58 -0.36
C TYR A 162 -26.22 9.69 -0.35
N VAL A 163 -25.13 10.11 0.32
CA VAL A 163 -23.97 9.24 0.50
C VAL A 163 -24.34 8.00 1.32
N VAL A 164 -25.14 8.14 2.38
CA VAL A 164 -25.60 7.00 3.20
C VAL A 164 -26.50 6.06 2.37
N VAL A 165 -27.46 6.60 1.61
CA VAL A 165 -28.35 5.80 0.75
C VAL A 165 -27.55 5.00 -0.27
N GLY A 166 -26.62 5.64 -0.98
CA GLY A 166 -25.74 4.95 -1.93
C GLY A 166 -24.91 3.86 -1.26
N ILE A 167 -24.39 4.10 -0.06
CA ILE A 167 -23.64 3.09 0.70
C ILE A 167 -24.53 1.92 1.11
N LEU A 168 -25.75 2.16 1.60
CA LEU A 168 -26.67 1.11 2.00
C LEU A 168 -27.07 0.23 0.82
N CYS A 169 -27.43 0.83 -0.32
CA CYS A 169 -27.74 0.07 -1.54
C CYS A 169 -26.52 -0.75 -2.02
N GLY A 170 -25.33 -0.13 -2.09
CA GLY A 170 -24.11 -0.81 -2.49
C GLY A 170 -23.75 -1.97 -1.55
N ALA A 171 -23.85 -1.75 -0.23
CA ALA A 171 -23.57 -2.75 0.78
C ALA A 171 -24.56 -3.92 0.71
N THR A 172 -25.86 -3.67 0.58
CA THR A 172 -26.88 -4.72 0.46
C THR A 172 -26.64 -5.60 -0.76
N PHE A 173 -26.34 -5.02 -1.92
CA PHE A 173 -26.02 -5.83 -3.10
C PHE A 173 -24.70 -6.60 -2.93
N GLU A 174 -23.72 -6.02 -2.24
CA GLU A 174 -22.45 -6.69 -1.95
C GLU A 174 -22.59 -7.84 -0.94
N THR A 175 -23.46 -7.71 0.07
CA THR A 175 -23.75 -8.78 1.02
C THR A 175 -24.62 -9.88 0.41
N VAL A 176 -25.56 -9.57 -0.48
CA VAL A 176 -26.42 -10.60 -1.10
C VAL A 176 -25.68 -11.36 -2.21
N PHE A 177 -24.91 -10.67 -3.06
CA PHE A 177 -24.42 -11.26 -4.31
C PHE A 177 -22.92 -11.59 -4.35
N ALA A 178 -22.08 -11.11 -3.42
CA ALA A 178 -20.66 -11.48 -3.48
C ALA A 178 -20.41 -12.87 -2.86
N PRO A 179 -19.65 -13.77 -3.50
CA PRO A 179 -19.27 -15.04 -2.88
C PRO A 179 -18.17 -14.85 -1.82
N GLY A 180 -18.14 -15.72 -0.80
CA GLY A 180 -16.96 -15.93 0.07
C GLY A 180 -17.05 -15.39 1.51
N SER A 181 -16.34 -16.09 2.41
CA SER A 181 -16.08 -15.69 3.80
C SER A 181 -14.74 -14.94 3.88
N PRO A 182 -14.68 -13.69 4.39
CA PRO A 182 -13.43 -12.93 4.51
C PRO A 182 -12.34 -13.65 5.31
N VAL A 183 -12.73 -14.48 6.29
CA VAL A 183 -11.80 -15.27 7.11
C VAL A 183 -11.18 -16.40 6.28
N ALA A 184 -11.99 -17.12 5.51
CA ALA A 184 -11.53 -18.22 4.66
C ALA A 184 -10.56 -17.69 3.59
N ASP A 185 -10.92 -16.59 2.93
CA ASP A 185 -10.04 -15.93 1.94
C ASP A 185 -8.69 -15.53 2.56
N MET A 186 -8.70 -15.03 3.79
CA MET A 186 -7.49 -14.64 4.52
C MET A 186 -6.62 -15.86 4.86
N ARG A 187 -7.23 -16.96 5.33
CA ARG A 187 -6.53 -18.23 5.60
C ARG A 187 -5.87 -18.78 4.34
N THR A 188 -6.61 -18.87 3.23
CA THR A 188 -6.08 -19.38 1.95
C THR A 188 -5.00 -18.47 1.36
N ARG A 189 -5.05 -17.15 1.58
CA ARG A 189 -3.99 -16.22 1.16
C ARG A 189 -2.74 -16.37 2.01
N LEU A 190 -2.90 -16.52 3.33
CA LEU A 190 -1.77 -16.74 4.23
C LEU A 190 -1.08 -18.09 3.96
N ALA A 191 -1.86 -19.16 3.75
CA ALA A 191 -1.37 -20.48 3.38
C ALA A 191 -0.46 -20.42 2.15
N ARG A 192 -1.01 -19.91 1.03
CA ARG A 192 -0.26 -19.71 -0.22
C ARG A 192 0.99 -18.83 -0.07
N TYR A 193 0.93 -17.82 0.79
CA TYR A 193 2.06 -16.95 1.08
C TYR A 193 3.20 -17.71 1.78
N VAL A 194 2.87 -18.48 2.83
CA VAL A 194 3.84 -19.29 3.57
C VAL A 194 4.45 -20.36 2.66
N ASP A 195 3.63 -21.07 1.88
CA ASP A 195 4.10 -22.13 0.97
C ASP A 195 5.06 -21.58 -0.09
N ARG A 196 4.71 -20.44 -0.69
CA ARG A 196 5.59 -19.75 -1.63
C ARG A 196 6.90 -19.33 -0.95
N ALA A 197 6.85 -18.87 0.29
CA ALA A 197 8.05 -18.47 1.02
C ALA A 197 8.98 -19.65 1.32
N VAL A 198 8.44 -20.81 1.69
CA VAL A 198 9.21 -22.04 1.88
C VAL A 198 9.91 -22.43 0.57
N ALA A 199 9.17 -22.48 -0.55
CA ALA A 199 9.72 -22.84 -1.85
C ALA A 199 10.83 -21.87 -2.31
N VAL A 200 10.63 -20.56 -2.13
CA VAL A 200 11.64 -19.53 -2.47
C VAL A 200 12.90 -19.68 -1.62
N THR A 201 12.76 -20.10 -0.36
CA THR A 201 13.90 -20.33 0.55
C THR A 201 14.66 -21.60 0.20
N ALA A 202 13.95 -22.69 -0.11
CA ALA A 202 14.56 -23.93 -0.56
C ALA A 202 15.43 -23.69 -1.81
N GLY A 203 14.88 -23.01 -2.82
CA GLY A 203 15.65 -22.59 -4.00
C GLY A 203 16.83 -21.66 -3.66
N ALA A 204 16.66 -20.75 -2.69
CA ALA A 204 17.73 -19.88 -2.21
C ALA A 204 18.93 -20.68 -1.68
N LEU A 205 18.66 -21.69 -0.84
CA LEU A 205 19.69 -22.53 -0.22
C LEU A 205 20.40 -23.41 -1.26
N ARG A 206 19.68 -23.85 -2.30
CA ARG A 206 20.27 -24.50 -3.49
C ARG A 206 21.05 -23.57 -4.42
N ARG A 207 21.20 -22.30 -4.03
CA ARG A 207 21.92 -21.24 -4.78
C ARG A 207 21.24 -20.85 -6.10
N GLU A 208 19.94 -21.10 -6.24
CA GLU A 208 19.16 -20.64 -7.38
C GLU A 208 18.98 -19.10 -7.34
N PRO A 209 18.95 -18.42 -8.51
CA PRO A 209 18.69 -16.99 -8.57
C PRO A 209 17.23 -16.70 -8.20
N ASN A 210 17.03 -16.10 -7.02
CA ASN A 210 15.69 -15.87 -6.45
C ASN A 210 15.37 -14.40 -6.16
N GLY A 211 16.20 -13.44 -6.59
CA GLY A 211 16.05 -12.03 -6.23
C GLY A 211 14.64 -11.48 -6.48
N GLY A 212 14.12 -11.65 -7.70
CA GLY A 212 12.76 -11.24 -8.05
C GLY A 212 11.63 -11.97 -7.31
N ALA A 213 11.90 -13.15 -6.74
CA ALA A 213 10.93 -13.90 -5.95
C ALA A 213 10.88 -13.40 -4.49
N VAL A 214 12.05 -13.10 -3.90
CA VAL A 214 12.14 -12.49 -2.56
C VAL A 214 11.45 -11.14 -2.54
N HIS A 215 11.68 -10.29 -3.54
CA HIS A 215 10.99 -8.99 -3.65
C HIS A 215 9.46 -9.14 -3.68
N ARG A 216 8.96 -10.15 -4.40
CA ARG A 216 7.52 -10.46 -4.44
C ARG A 216 6.99 -10.88 -3.07
N LEU A 217 7.75 -11.63 -2.27
CA LEU A 217 7.32 -12.00 -0.90
C LEU A 217 7.15 -10.77 0.02
N PHE A 218 7.98 -9.73 -0.11
CA PHE A 218 7.80 -8.50 0.66
C PHE A 218 6.54 -7.73 0.23
N ALA A 219 6.28 -7.67 -1.08
CA ALA A 219 5.07 -7.07 -1.61
C ALA A 219 3.82 -7.85 -1.16
N ASP A 220 3.84 -9.19 -1.31
CA ASP A 220 2.77 -10.10 -0.90
C ASP A 220 2.47 -9.94 0.61
N ALA A 221 3.49 -9.77 1.47
CA ALA A 221 3.30 -9.55 2.91
C ALA A 221 2.52 -8.25 3.23
N LEU A 222 2.80 -7.16 2.52
CA LEU A 222 2.12 -5.88 2.70
C LEU A 222 0.71 -5.89 2.10
N GLU A 223 0.53 -6.57 0.97
CA GLU A 223 -0.79 -6.80 0.37
C GLU A 223 -1.66 -7.65 1.29
N LEU A 224 -1.08 -8.67 1.93
CA LEU A 224 -1.76 -9.53 2.90
C LEU A 224 -2.18 -8.75 4.15
N ASP A 225 -1.29 -7.90 4.70
CA ASP A 225 -1.62 -6.98 5.82
C ASP A 225 -2.77 -6.04 5.46
N THR A 226 -2.70 -5.44 4.27
CA THR A 226 -3.72 -4.51 3.76
C THR A 226 -5.06 -5.22 3.57
N ALA A 227 -5.07 -6.42 2.98
CA ALA A 227 -6.27 -7.23 2.83
C ALA A 227 -6.88 -7.64 4.18
N ALA A 228 -6.03 -7.97 5.16
CA ALA A 228 -6.47 -8.33 6.51
C ALA A 228 -7.08 -7.13 7.25
N GLU A 229 -6.50 -5.93 7.12
CA GLU A 229 -7.08 -4.70 7.67
C GLU A 229 -8.47 -4.42 7.08
N TYR A 230 -8.67 -4.66 5.78
CA TYR A 230 -9.97 -4.50 5.14
C TYR A 230 -10.98 -5.57 5.59
N ALA A 231 -10.57 -6.83 5.72
CA ALA A 231 -11.44 -7.88 6.24
C ALA A 231 -11.82 -7.64 7.72
N ALA A 232 -10.90 -7.09 8.52
CA ALA A 232 -11.11 -6.72 9.91
C ALA A 232 -12.22 -5.66 10.10
N ALA A 233 -12.41 -4.77 9.12
CA ALA A 233 -13.46 -3.76 9.17
C ALA A 233 -14.88 -4.35 9.18
N GLY A 234 -15.06 -5.54 8.58
CA GLY A 234 -16.36 -6.23 8.45
C GLY A 234 -16.58 -7.44 9.35
N ALA A 235 -15.55 -7.93 10.03
CA ALA A 235 -15.64 -9.13 10.86
C ALA A 235 -14.83 -8.97 12.17
N PRO A 236 -15.48 -8.91 13.36
CA PRO A 236 -14.79 -8.88 14.65
C PRO A 236 -13.78 -10.02 14.87
N PRO A 237 -14.03 -11.28 14.46
CA PRO A 237 -13.04 -12.36 14.59
C PRO A 237 -11.71 -12.07 13.86
N VAL A 238 -11.78 -11.40 12.69
CA VAL A 238 -10.58 -11.02 11.92
C VAL A 238 -9.76 -9.95 12.64
N ARG A 239 -10.40 -9.03 13.38
CA ARG A 239 -9.70 -8.01 14.19
C ARG A 239 -8.82 -8.64 15.26
N ASN A 240 -9.27 -9.71 15.89
CA ASN A 240 -8.51 -10.43 16.91
C ASN A 240 -7.40 -11.29 16.29
N ALA A 241 -7.60 -11.74 15.06
CA ALA A 241 -6.74 -12.66 14.36
C ALA A 241 -5.61 -12.00 13.54
N ILE A 242 -5.73 -10.70 13.21
CA ILE A 242 -4.77 -9.97 12.36
C ILE A 242 -3.33 -10.02 12.90
N GLY A 243 -3.17 -10.12 14.22
CA GLY A 243 -1.85 -10.26 14.82
C GLY A 243 -1.14 -11.56 14.46
N HIS A 244 -1.86 -12.67 14.26
CA HIS A 244 -1.27 -13.94 13.83
C HIS A 244 -0.78 -13.86 12.39
N LEU A 245 -1.55 -13.22 11.51
CA LEU A 245 -1.13 -12.95 10.13
C LEU A 245 0.14 -12.10 10.09
N ARG A 246 0.18 -11.03 10.89
CA ARG A 246 1.36 -10.19 11.05
C ARG A 246 2.55 -10.95 11.64
N ALA A 247 2.32 -11.80 12.64
CA ALA A 247 3.35 -12.64 13.23
C ALA A 247 3.91 -13.66 12.21
N ALA A 248 3.06 -14.21 11.36
CA ALA A 248 3.45 -15.14 10.31
C ALA A 248 4.29 -14.45 9.22
N ALA A 249 3.84 -13.28 8.75
CA ALA A 249 4.61 -12.45 7.82
C ALA A 249 5.97 -12.06 8.40
N LEU A 250 6.04 -11.66 9.68
CA LEU A 250 7.30 -11.40 10.36
C LEU A 250 8.21 -12.64 10.37
N GLY A 251 7.67 -13.82 10.71
CA GLY A 251 8.42 -15.08 10.72
C GLY A 251 9.00 -15.45 9.35
N VAL A 252 8.18 -15.35 8.30
CA VAL A 252 8.61 -15.55 6.92
C VAL A 252 9.72 -14.58 6.54
N LEU A 253 9.52 -13.29 6.82
CA LEU A 253 10.51 -12.27 6.47
C LEU A 253 11.83 -12.54 7.20
N THR A 254 11.82 -12.84 8.51
CA THR A 254 13.01 -13.27 9.27
C THR A 254 13.72 -14.48 8.64
N ALA A 255 12.96 -15.47 8.16
CA ALA A 255 13.53 -16.62 7.49
C ALA A 255 14.21 -16.24 6.16
N GLN A 256 13.64 -15.28 5.42
CA GLN A 256 14.25 -14.77 4.19
C GLN A 256 15.57 -14.04 4.46
N ALA A 257 15.72 -13.19 5.50
CA ALA A 257 17.03 -12.60 5.84
C ALA A 257 18.07 -13.69 6.04
N ALA A 258 17.71 -14.66 6.88
CA ALA A 258 18.63 -15.69 7.28
C ALA A 258 19.09 -16.51 6.07
N GLY A 259 18.17 -16.83 5.15
CA GLY A 259 18.49 -17.46 3.88
C GLY A 259 19.42 -16.61 3.00
N GLN A 260 19.22 -15.30 2.92
CA GLN A 260 20.13 -14.42 2.16
C GLN A 260 21.51 -14.31 2.82
N ALA A 261 21.58 -14.25 4.16
CA ALA A 261 22.85 -14.24 4.89
C ALA A 261 23.67 -15.50 4.61
N ILE A 262 23.03 -16.69 4.56
CA ILE A 262 23.70 -17.94 4.18
C ILE A 262 24.29 -17.85 2.77
N ARG A 263 23.54 -17.33 1.80
CA ARG A 263 24.00 -17.18 0.42
C ARG A 263 25.17 -16.22 0.28
N GLU A 264 25.08 -15.05 0.91
CA GLU A 264 26.17 -14.07 0.92
C GLU A 264 27.43 -14.64 1.55
N HIS A 265 27.28 -15.39 2.64
CA HIS A 265 28.39 -16.03 3.32
C HIS A 265 29.05 -17.09 2.43
N ALA A 266 28.24 -17.96 1.78
CA ALA A 266 28.73 -18.95 0.83
C ALA A 266 29.45 -18.31 -0.38
N ALA A 267 28.99 -17.16 -0.86
CA ALA A 267 29.62 -16.44 -1.97
C ALA A 267 30.99 -15.83 -1.60
N ARG A 268 31.20 -15.47 -0.33
CA ARG A 268 32.48 -14.94 0.17
C ARG A 268 33.47 -16.03 0.57
N GLY A 269 32.95 -17.14 1.08
CA GLY A 269 33.75 -18.15 1.78
C GLY A 269 34.60 -19.05 0.89
N GLY A 270 34.19 -19.36 -0.34
CA GLY A 270 34.85 -20.41 -1.15
C GLY A 270 34.85 -21.82 -0.50
N ASP A 271 34.44 -21.92 0.77
CA ASP A 271 34.33 -23.13 1.56
C ASP A 271 33.35 -24.12 0.94
N ALA A 272 33.62 -25.41 1.17
CA ALA A 272 32.70 -26.47 0.81
C ALA A 272 31.32 -26.22 1.46
N PRO A 273 30.21 -26.46 0.73
CA PRO A 273 28.87 -26.33 1.29
C PRO A 273 28.74 -27.14 2.58
N ASP A 274 28.26 -26.52 3.67
CA ASP A 274 27.94 -27.29 4.87
C ASP A 274 26.80 -28.26 4.52
N PRO A 275 26.97 -29.58 4.74
CA PRO A 275 25.98 -30.59 4.33
C PRO A 275 24.60 -30.36 4.97
N LEU A 276 24.54 -29.68 6.12
CA LEU A 276 23.30 -29.33 6.80
C LEU A 276 22.47 -28.32 6.00
N VAL A 277 23.11 -27.46 5.20
CA VAL A 277 22.42 -26.51 4.31
C VAL A 277 21.62 -27.27 3.25
N ASP A 278 22.24 -28.28 2.64
CA ASP A 278 21.59 -29.11 1.63
C ASP A 278 20.50 -30.01 2.23
N GLU A 279 20.71 -30.53 3.45
CA GLU A 279 19.69 -31.28 4.19
C GLU A 279 18.45 -30.41 4.47
N VAL A 280 18.65 -29.19 4.97
CA VAL A 280 17.57 -28.24 5.23
C VAL A 280 16.87 -27.85 3.92
N ALA A 281 17.60 -27.63 2.82
CA ALA A 281 17.00 -27.32 1.52
C ALA A 281 16.06 -28.44 1.04
N ARG A 282 16.50 -29.71 1.10
CA ARG A 282 15.68 -30.86 0.71
C ARG A 282 14.46 -31.04 1.62
N ALA A 283 14.61 -30.80 2.92
CA ALA A 283 13.49 -30.90 3.84
C ALA A 283 12.45 -29.79 3.60
N LEU A 284 12.88 -28.56 3.30
CA LEU A 284 11.97 -27.48 2.89
C LEU A 284 11.23 -27.80 1.58
N ASP A 285 11.85 -28.52 0.63
CA ASP A 285 11.15 -29.00 -0.57
C ASP A 285 10.05 -30.00 -0.24
N ARG A 286 10.31 -30.94 0.69
CA ARG A 286 9.28 -31.88 1.14
C ARG A 286 8.13 -31.12 1.78
N VAL A 287 8.42 -30.16 2.66
CA VAL A 287 7.41 -29.30 3.29
C VAL A 287 6.61 -28.52 2.26
N ALA A 288 7.25 -28.00 1.20
CA ALA A 288 6.57 -27.30 0.11
C ALA A 288 5.73 -28.22 -0.79
N GLY A 289 6.09 -29.51 -0.88
CA GLY A 289 5.39 -30.52 -1.68
C GLY A 289 4.25 -31.25 -0.95
N LEU A 290 4.15 -31.12 0.37
CA LEU A 290 3.05 -31.69 1.15
C LEU A 290 1.71 -31.07 0.70
N PRO A 291 0.65 -31.88 0.48
CA PRO A 291 -0.68 -31.39 0.15
C PRO A 291 -1.14 -30.31 1.13
N ASP A 292 -1.85 -29.29 0.63
CA ASP A 292 -2.51 -28.29 1.47
C ASP A 292 -4.00 -28.64 1.54
N SER A 293 -4.32 -29.79 2.14
CA SER A 293 -5.72 -30.25 2.27
C SER A 293 -6.52 -29.36 3.23
N GLY A 294 -5.84 -28.61 4.10
CA GLY A 294 -6.44 -27.81 5.16
C GLY A 294 -6.78 -28.62 6.41
N ASP A 295 -6.45 -29.91 6.44
CA ASP A 295 -6.63 -30.77 7.61
C ASP A 295 -5.61 -30.42 8.71
N ALA A 296 -6.05 -30.55 9.97
CA ALA A 296 -5.21 -30.26 11.13
C ALA A 296 -3.95 -31.14 11.18
N ASP A 297 -4.05 -32.36 10.66
CA ASP A 297 -2.96 -33.34 10.65
C ASP A 297 -1.79 -32.91 9.75
N ASP A 298 -2.06 -32.35 8.56
CA ASP A 298 -1.04 -31.84 7.63
C ASP A 298 -0.27 -30.65 8.23
N ALA A 299 -0.96 -29.77 8.97
CA ALA A 299 -0.34 -28.63 9.64
C ALA A 299 0.59 -29.06 10.79
N ASP A 300 0.19 -30.10 11.53
CA ASP A 300 1.00 -30.69 12.59
C ASP A 300 2.22 -31.43 12.04
N ASP A 301 2.11 -32.09 10.88
CA ASP A 301 3.24 -32.76 10.22
C ASP A 301 4.32 -31.76 9.78
N ARG A 302 3.93 -30.65 9.14
CA ARG A 302 4.87 -29.57 8.76
C ARG A 302 5.57 -28.95 9.97
N ALA A 303 4.82 -28.73 11.05
CA ALA A 303 5.38 -28.20 12.30
C ALA A 303 6.37 -29.19 12.94
N ARG A 304 6.05 -30.50 12.94
CA ARG A 304 6.91 -31.56 13.45
C ARG A 304 8.21 -31.68 12.65
N GLU A 305 8.15 -31.66 11.31
CA GLU A 305 9.36 -31.71 10.47
C GLU A 305 10.27 -30.50 10.71
N MET A 306 9.69 -29.29 10.82
CA MET A 306 10.45 -28.07 11.11
C MET A 306 11.14 -28.12 12.48
N ALA A 307 10.43 -28.57 13.52
CA ALA A 307 10.98 -28.72 14.87
C ALA A 307 12.12 -29.75 14.93
N ALA A 308 11.99 -30.86 14.19
CA ALA A 308 13.04 -31.87 14.09
C ALA A 308 14.31 -31.31 13.44
N LEU A 309 14.18 -30.56 12.34
CA LEU A 309 15.31 -29.88 11.70
C LEU A 309 15.94 -28.87 12.66
N ARG A 310 15.13 -28.07 13.36
CA ARG A 310 15.60 -27.06 14.29
C ARG A 310 16.45 -27.65 15.40
N ALA A 311 16.02 -28.77 15.97
CA ALA A 311 16.77 -29.52 16.99
C ALA A 311 18.13 -29.99 16.46
N ARG A 312 18.18 -30.53 15.23
CA ARG A 312 19.45 -30.94 14.59
C ARG A 312 20.41 -29.78 14.39
N VAL A 313 19.92 -28.62 13.93
CA VAL A 313 20.75 -27.41 13.79
C VAL A 313 21.25 -26.92 15.15
N ASP A 314 20.41 -26.96 16.19
CA ASP A 314 20.80 -26.57 17.55
C ASP A 314 21.86 -27.50 18.15
N ASP A 315 21.76 -28.81 17.92
CA ASP A 315 22.78 -29.78 18.32
C ASP A 315 24.12 -29.52 17.61
N ALA A 316 24.08 -29.29 16.29
CA ALA A 316 25.27 -28.96 15.51
C ALA A 316 25.91 -27.63 15.97
N LEU A 317 25.09 -26.62 16.29
CA LEU A 317 25.55 -25.33 16.79
C LEU A 317 26.19 -25.48 18.18
N ARG A 318 25.59 -26.28 19.08
CA ARG A 318 26.16 -26.60 20.39
C ARG A 318 27.48 -27.35 20.28
N ALA A 319 27.57 -28.36 19.42
CA ALA A 319 28.80 -29.11 19.20
C ALA A 319 29.93 -28.23 18.64
N THR A 320 29.62 -27.41 17.62
CA THR A 320 30.60 -26.51 16.98
C THR A 320 31.05 -25.38 17.92
N SER A 321 30.18 -24.93 18.82
CA SER A 321 30.55 -23.92 19.82
C SER A 321 31.35 -24.48 21.02
N ALA A 322 31.30 -25.79 21.25
CA ALA A 322 32.07 -26.48 22.29
C ALA A 322 33.53 -26.75 21.90
N ASP A 323 33.85 -26.82 20.60
CA ASP A 323 35.23 -26.87 20.10
C ASP A 323 35.54 -25.65 19.19
N PRO A 324 35.88 -24.50 19.79
CA PRO A 324 36.15 -23.29 19.03
C PRO A 324 37.54 -23.24 18.40
N ALA A 325 38.45 -24.12 18.83
CA ALA A 325 39.82 -24.16 18.31
C ALA A 325 39.89 -24.92 16.98
N GLY A 326 39.04 -25.93 16.79
CA GLY A 326 38.94 -26.72 15.55
C GLY A 326 37.92 -26.22 14.52
N SER A 327 36.99 -25.33 14.90
CA SER A 327 35.84 -24.97 14.06
C SER A 327 36.04 -23.66 13.28
N ALA A 328 35.75 -23.68 11.97
CA ALA A 328 35.78 -22.48 11.13
C ALA A 328 34.68 -21.48 11.57
N PRO A 329 35.00 -20.19 11.80
CA PRO A 329 34.01 -19.16 12.15
C PRO A 329 32.88 -19.02 11.12
N SER A 330 33.15 -19.39 9.86
CA SER A 330 32.18 -19.45 8.77
C SER A 330 31.04 -20.43 9.03
N ARG A 331 31.37 -21.60 9.57
CA ARG A 331 30.40 -22.65 9.90
C ARG A 331 29.43 -22.21 11.00
N LEU A 332 29.92 -21.58 12.07
CA LEU A 332 29.08 -21.08 13.16
C LEU A 332 28.07 -20.04 12.68
N LEU A 333 28.49 -19.12 11.80
CA LEU A 333 27.59 -18.11 11.22
C LEU A 333 26.49 -18.74 10.36
N THR A 334 26.85 -19.78 9.61
CA THR A 334 25.93 -20.55 8.76
C THR A 334 24.92 -21.30 9.61
N LEU A 335 25.35 -21.98 10.68
CA LEU A 335 24.47 -22.70 11.61
C LEU A 335 23.53 -21.75 12.37
N ASP A 336 24.00 -20.61 12.85
CA ASP A 336 23.14 -19.61 13.50
C ASP A 336 22.13 -19.00 12.51
N ALA A 337 22.52 -18.84 11.24
CA ALA A 337 21.58 -18.38 10.21
C ALA A 337 20.54 -19.45 9.89
N LEU A 338 20.93 -20.73 9.77
CA LEU A 338 19.96 -21.84 9.63
C LEU A 338 19.00 -21.92 10.82
N ALA A 339 19.51 -21.74 12.03
CA ALA A 339 18.71 -21.70 13.25
C ALA A 339 17.66 -20.58 13.21
N ALA A 340 18.06 -19.36 12.82
CA ALA A 340 17.16 -18.23 12.66
C ALA A 340 16.13 -18.44 11.53
N LEU A 341 16.54 -19.09 10.43
CA LEU A 341 15.68 -19.44 9.31
C LEU A 341 14.55 -20.37 9.73
N LEU A 342 14.89 -21.47 10.39
CA LEU A 342 13.94 -22.48 10.85
C LEU A 342 12.99 -21.89 11.91
N ALA A 343 13.52 -21.12 12.87
CA ALA A 343 12.70 -20.45 13.88
C ALA A 343 11.70 -19.46 13.26
N GLY A 344 12.06 -18.79 12.16
CA GLY A 344 11.16 -17.93 11.40
C GLY A 344 9.97 -18.70 10.81
N PHE A 345 10.23 -19.87 10.22
CA PHE A 345 9.17 -20.73 9.67
C PHE A 345 8.32 -21.40 10.76
N GLU A 346 8.91 -21.88 11.86
CA GLU A 346 8.15 -22.40 13.01
C GLU A 346 7.14 -21.36 13.51
N ARG A 347 7.58 -20.10 13.63
CA ARG A 347 6.69 -19.00 14.03
C ARG A 347 5.58 -18.75 13.01
N ALA A 348 5.87 -18.88 11.71
CA ALA A 348 4.89 -18.73 10.65
C ALA A 348 3.84 -19.83 10.68
N PHE A 349 4.26 -21.10 10.76
CA PHE A 349 3.37 -22.25 10.86
C PHE A 349 2.55 -22.23 12.15
N ALA A 350 3.16 -21.92 13.30
CA ALA A 350 2.44 -21.81 14.57
C ALA A 350 1.38 -20.69 14.54
N SER A 351 1.67 -19.57 13.88
CA SER A 351 0.71 -18.48 13.73
C SER A 351 -0.43 -18.83 12.77
N ARG A 352 -0.12 -19.59 11.70
CA ARG A 352 -1.12 -20.14 10.78
C ARG A 352 -2.05 -21.14 11.49
N ALA A 353 -1.51 -22.12 12.19
CA ALA A 353 -2.31 -23.11 12.94
C ALA A 353 -3.24 -22.46 13.97
N ARG A 354 -2.79 -21.38 14.65
CA ARG A 354 -3.64 -20.59 15.55
C ARG A 354 -4.75 -19.83 14.83
N LEU A 355 -4.53 -19.44 13.58
CA LEU A 355 -5.51 -18.77 12.74
C LEU A 355 -6.60 -19.73 12.22
N ASP A 356 -6.22 -21.00 11.99
CA ASP A 356 -7.12 -22.03 11.46
C ASP A 356 -8.11 -22.55 12.51
N ARG A 357 -7.85 -22.31 13.80
CA ARG A 357 -8.80 -22.58 14.90
C ARG A 357 -10.15 -21.89 14.65
N PRO A 358 -11.29 -22.51 15.05
CA PRO A 358 -12.62 -21.91 14.90
C PRO A 358 -12.70 -20.51 15.53
N GLU A 359 -12.11 -20.36 16.71
CA GLU A 359 -11.97 -19.08 17.40
C GLU A 359 -10.47 -18.78 17.63
N PRO A 360 -9.86 -17.94 16.77
CA PRO A 360 -8.46 -17.60 16.93
C PRO A 360 -8.26 -16.71 18.17
N PRO A 361 -7.28 -17.01 19.05
CA PRO A 361 -7.02 -16.20 20.23
C PRO A 361 -6.53 -14.81 19.82
N PRO A 362 -6.86 -13.75 20.57
CA PRO A 362 -6.46 -12.39 20.21
C PRO A 362 -4.94 -12.23 20.28
N LEU A 363 -4.33 -11.75 19.19
CA LEU A 363 -2.92 -11.35 19.18
C LEU A 363 -2.81 -9.94 18.60
N ARG A 364 -2.02 -9.08 19.26
CA ARG A 364 -1.74 -7.72 18.77
C ARG A 364 -0.26 -7.61 18.41
N VAL A 365 0.00 -7.46 17.12
CA VAL A 365 1.34 -7.12 16.60
C VAL A 365 1.26 -5.72 16.02
N ARG A 366 2.07 -4.81 16.58
CA ARG A 366 2.16 -3.43 16.12
C ARG A 366 3.10 -3.36 14.93
N TYR A 367 2.57 -2.91 13.79
CA TYR A 367 3.34 -2.52 12.62
C TYR A 367 3.61 -1.02 12.66
N ALA A 368 4.75 -0.64 12.10
CA ALA A 368 5.10 0.73 11.81
C ALA A 368 5.39 0.87 10.32
N PHE A 369 5.20 2.07 9.81
CA PHE A 369 5.31 2.37 8.39
C PHE A 369 6.16 3.61 8.19
N HIS A 370 6.77 3.72 7.02
CA HIS A 370 7.63 4.84 6.72
C HIS A 370 6.80 6.12 6.55
N ARG A 371 7.16 7.16 7.29
CA ARG A 371 6.54 8.49 7.22
C ARG A 371 7.50 9.45 6.54
N ASP A 372 7.06 10.09 5.45
CA ASP A 372 7.81 11.11 4.74
C ASP A 372 7.16 12.49 4.98
N PRO A 373 7.63 13.27 5.97
CA PRO A 373 7.06 14.58 6.28
C PRO A 373 7.29 15.60 5.17
N VAL A 374 8.37 15.45 4.40
CA VAL A 374 8.66 16.32 3.26
C VAL A 374 7.61 16.11 2.16
N LEU A 375 7.28 14.86 1.87
CA LEU A 375 6.20 14.54 0.93
C LEU A 375 4.85 15.07 1.42
N ALA A 376 4.55 14.96 2.71
CA ALA A 376 3.31 15.49 3.29
C ALA A 376 3.19 17.01 3.11
N TRP A 377 4.28 17.74 3.37
CA TRP A 377 4.31 19.19 3.17
C TRP A 377 4.16 19.57 1.69
N HIS A 378 4.88 18.91 0.78
CA HIS A 378 4.73 19.14 -0.66
C HIS A 378 3.30 18.88 -1.14
N ASN A 379 2.68 17.79 -0.69
CA ASN A 379 1.31 17.45 -1.07
C ASN A 379 0.30 18.47 -0.55
N GLY A 380 0.45 18.91 0.71
CA GLY A 380 -0.42 19.92 1.30
C GLY A 380 -0.27 21.28 0.62
N LEU A 381 0.96 21.75 0.46
CA LEU A 381 1.23 23.04 -0.18
C LEU A 381 0.82 23.05 -1.66
N ARG A 382 1.02 21.94 -2.39
CA ARG A 382 0.56 21.79 -3.77
C ARG A 382 -0.96 21.97 -3.86
N ALA A 383 -1.71 21.26 -3.02
CA ALA A 383 -3.17 21.35 -3.05
C ALA A 383 -3.67 22.74 -2.66
N PHE A 384 -3.05 23.37 -1.66
CA PHE A 384 -3.32 24.77 -1.28
C PHE A 384 -3.12 25.73 -2.46
N LEU A 385 -1.95 25.69 -3.11
CA LEU A 385 -1.63 26.55 -4.25
C LEU A 385 -2.55 26.28 -5.45
N ALA A 386 -2.91 25.02 -5.69
CA ALA A 386 -3.83 24.65 -6.77
C ALA A 386 -5.19 25.30 -6.60
N VAL A 387 -5.77 25.21 -5.40
CA VAL A 387 -7.10 25.76 -5.10
C VAL A 387 -7.05 27.28 -5.17
N LEU A 388 -6.04 27.92 -4.58
CA LEU A 388 -5.88 29.37 -4.68
C LEU A 388 -5.77 29.87 -6.11
N ALA A 389 -4.95 29.21 -6.94
CA ALA A 389 -4.80 29.59 -8.34
C ALA A 389 -6.11 29.40 -9.11
N ALA A 390 -6.82 28.29 -8.89
CA ALA A 390 -8.12 28.05 -9.51
C ALA A 390 -9.17 29.08 -9.07
N SER A 391 -9.20 29.43 -7.79
CA SER A 391 -10.04 30.46 -7.21
C SER A 391 -9.75 31.85 -7.78
N ALA A 392 -8.48 32.21 -7.94
CA ALA A 392 -8.09 33.48 -8.55
C ALA A 392 -8.54 33.56 -10.02
N ILE A 393 -8.36 32.48 -10.79
CA ILE A 393 -8.86 32.38 -12.17
C ILE A 393 -10.37 32.61 -12.20
N TRP A 394 -11.12 31.97 -11.31
CA TRP A 394 -12.56 32.14 -11.25
C TRP A 394 -12.98 33.58 -10.92
N ILE A 395 -12.40 34.19 -9.88
CA ILE A 395 -12.72 35.57 -9.48
C ILE A 395 -12.46 36.53 -10.64
N VAL A 396 -11.30 36.43 -11.30
CA VAL A 396 -10.92 37.34 -12.40
C VAL A 396 -11.79 37.16 -13.64
N THR A 397 -12.15 35.93 -13.97
CA THR A 397 -12.95 35.64 -15.17
C THR A 397 -14.45 35.82 -14.95
N ALA A 398 -14.90 35.93 -13.70
CA ALA A 398 -16.31 35.90 -13.32
C ALA A 398 -17.08 34.72 -13.98
N TRP A 399 -16.40 33.60 -14.20
CA TRP A 399 -16.93 32.48 -14.97
C TRP A 399 -18.15 31.86 -14.26
N PRO A 400 -19.34 31.75 -14.90
CA PRO A 400 -20.55 31.28 -14.21
C PRO A 400 -20.44 29.88 -13.59
N SER A 401 -19.71 28.95 -14.22
CA SER A 401 -19.47 27.60 -13.69
C SER A 401 -18.10 27.46 -13.00
N GLY A 402 -17.45 28.57 -12.66
CA GLY A 402 -16.12 28.55 -12.06
C GLY A 402 -16.07 27.92 -10.65
N GLY A 403 -17.18 27.94 -9.90
CA GLY A 403 -17.28 27.19 -8.65
C GLY A 403 -17.10 25.67 -8.85
N GLY A 404 -17.72 25.12 -9.90
CA GLY A 404 -17.52 23.72 -10.30
C GLY A 404 -16.08 23.43 -10.73
N PHE A 405 -15.43 24.37 -11.44
CA PHE A 405 -14.01 24.27 -11.78
C PHE A 405 -13.12 24.17 -10.53
N VAL A 406 -13.32 25.06 -9.54
CA VAL A 406 -12.57 25.05 -8.26
C VAL A 406 -12.81 23.75 -7.50
N ALA A 407 -14.06 23.29 -7.41
CA ALA A 407 -14.40 22.03 -6.75
C ALA A 407 -13.69 20.83 -7.39
N ILE A 408 -13.63 20.77 -8.72
CA ILE A 408 -12.95 19.67 -9.43
C ILE A 408 -11.43 19.75 -9.28
N VAL A 409 -10.83 20.94 -9.28
CA VAL A 409 -9.40 21.11 -8.95
C VAL A 409 -9.10 20.58 -7.55
N ALA A 410 -9.93 20.95 -6.56
CA ALA A 410 -9.82 20.44 -5.20
C ALA A 410 -9.92 18.90 -5.14
N VAL A 411 -10.89 18.31 -5.84
CA VAL A 411 -11.05 16.84 -5.94
C VAL A 411 -9.80 16.19 -6.49
N VAL A 412 -9.26 16.66 -7.62
CA VAL A 412 -8.11 16.03 -8.30
C VAL A 412 -6.82 16.19 -7.49
N CYS A 413 -6.58 17.38 -6.94
CA CYS A 413 -5.42 17.66 -6.11
C CYS A 413 -5.46 16.93 -4.76
N ALA A 414 -6.64 16.71 -4.18
CA ALA A 414 -6.73 15.90 -2.96
C ALA A 414 -6.66 14.39 -3.28
N LEU A 415 -7.45 13.89 -4.25
CA LEU A 415 -7.61 12.46 -4.58
C LEU A 415 -6.31 11.78 -5.03
N PHE A 416 -5.45 12.49 -5.76
CA PHE A 416 -4.21 11.93 -6.29
C PHE A 416 -2.95 12.29 -5.50
N SER A 417 -3.10 12.98 -4.36
CA SER A 417 -1.96 13.50 -3.58
C SER A 417 -1.05 12.38 -3.06
N THR A 418 -1.65 11.24 -2.70
CA THR A 418 -0.95 10.07 -2.15
C THR A 418 -0.59 9.03 -3.22
N ARG A 419 -0.88 9.29 -4.50
CA ARG A 419 -0.53 8.36 -5.60
C ARG A 419 0.95 8.50 -5.96
N PRO A 420 1.68 7.39 -6.21
CA PRO A 420 3.09 7.44 -6.60
C PRO A 420 3.36 8.23 -7.90
N ASN A 421 2.45 8.16 -8.86
CA ASN A 421 2.50 8.96 -10.09
C ASN A 421 1.15 9.65 -10.29
N SER A 422 1.00 10.81 -9.66
CA SER A 422 -0.22 11.61 -9.64
C SER A 422 -0.59 12.15 -11.03
N VAL A 423 0.40 12.52 -11.87
CA VAL A 423 0.17 13.01 -13.23
C VAL A 423 -0.47 11.93 -14.10
N ARG A 424 0.12 10.73 -14.14
CA ARG A 424 -0.43 9.61 -14.92
C ARG A 424 -1.83 9.23 -14.45
N ALA A 425 -2.08 9.26 -13.14
CA ALA A 425 -3.39 9.01 -12.58
C ALA A 425 -4.40 10.07 -13.03
N ALA A 426 -4.06 11.36 -12.94
CA ALA A 426 -4.91 12.47 -13.36
C ALA A 426 -5.21 12.45 -14.87
N VAL A 427 -4.23 12.12 -15.72
CA VAL A 427 -4.44 11.98 -17.18
C VAL A 427 -5.37 10.80 -17.50
N GLY A 428 -5.21 9.66 -16.82
CA GLY A 428 -6.13 8.54 -16.97
C GLY A 428 -7.56 8.90 -16.55
N PHE A 429 -7.67 9.70 -15.49
CA PHE A 429 -8.94 10.24 -15.01
C PHE A 429 -9.58 11.20 -16.02
N LEU A 430 -8.80 12.12 -16.59
CA LEU A 430 -9.23 13.06 -17.64
C LEU A 430 -9.78 12.33 -18.87
N LYS A 431 -9.09 11.27 -19.33
CA LYS A 431 -9.55 10.45 -20.47
C LYS A 431 -10.90 9.80 -20.19
N GLY A 432 -11.08 9.22 -19.00
CA GLY A 432 -12.35 8.61 -18.62
C GLY A 432 -13.48 9.64 -18.47
N THR A 433 -13.20 10.81 -17.92
CA THR A 433 -14.15 11.92 -17.84
C THR A 433 -14.54 12.45 -19.23
N ALA A 434 -13.59 12.57 -20.16
CA ALA A 434 -13.87 12.96 -21.55
C ALA A 434 -14.79 11.96 -22.24
N CYS A 435 -14.55 10.65 -22.05
CA CYS A 435 -15.46 9.61 -22.53
C CYS A 435 -16.87 9.72 -21.89
N ALA A 436 -16.95 10.04 -20.60
CA ALA A 436 -18.23 10.25 -19.93
C ALA A 436 -18.95 11.50 -20.43
N ALA A 437 -18.23 12.58 -20.75
CA ALA A 437 -18.82 13.78 -21.34
C ALA A 437 -19.43 13.47 -22.72
N ALA A 438 -18.71 12.73 -23.56
CA ALA A 438 -19.22 12.28 -24.86
C ALA A 438 -20.45 11.36 -24.72
N ALA A 439 -20.43 10.42 -23.78
CA ALA A 439 -21.60 9.60 -23.48
C ALA A 439 -22.76 10.44 -22.91
N GLY A 440 -22.46 11.45 -22.10
CA GLY A 440 -23.42 12.42 -21.58
C GLY A 440 -24.12 13.23 -22.67
N VAL A 441 -23.39 13.64 -23.72
CA VAL A 441 -23.98 14.27 -24.92
C VAL A 441 -25.00 13.33 -25.58
N ILE A 442 -24.60 12.09 -25.84
CA ILE A 442 -25.49 11.08 -26.46
C ILE A 442 -26.72 10.85 -25.58
N CYS A 443 -26.53 10.69 -24.28
CA CYS A 443 -27.63 10.49 -23.34
C CYS A 443 -28.56 11.71 -23.30
N ASN A 444 -28.07 12.90 -23.00
CA ASN A 444 -28.92 14.09 -22.81
C ASN A 444 -29.64 14.53 -24.08
N PHE A 445 -28.97 14.47 -25.24
CA PHE A 445 -29.49 15.07 -26.47
C PHE A 445 -30.16 14.07 -27.40
N ALA A 446 -29.78 12.78 -27.38
CA ALA A 446 -30.37 11.77 -28.26
C ALA A 446 -31.30 10.79 -27.51
N LEU A 447 -30.91 10.31 -26.33
CA LEU A 447 -31.61 9.21 -25.66
C LEU A 447 -32.68 9.69 -24.66
N LEU A 448 -32.30 10.54 -23.70
CA LEU A 448 -33.18 11.07 -22.65
C LEU A 448 -34.39 11.87 -23.13
N PRO A 449 -34.41 12.59 -24.28
CA PRO A 449 -35.65 13.22 -24.75
C PRO A 449 -36.74 12.20 -25.08
N ALA A 450 -36.37 10.97 -25.44
CA ALA A 450 -37.29 9.90 -25.80
C ALA A 450 -37.69 9.04 -24.60
N VAL A 451 -37.23 9.36 -23.38
CA VAL A 451 -37.45 8.53 -22.19
C VAL A 451 -38.71 8.96 -21.44
N SER A 452 -39.62 8.02 -21.24
CA SER A 452 -40.77 8.15 -20.33
C SER A 452 -40.67 7.12 -19.21
N GLY A 453 -40.62 7.59 -17.96
CA GLY A 453 -40.56 6.72 -16.79
C GLY A 453 -39.16 6.30 -16.36
N PHE A 454 -39.09 5.68 -15.19
CA PHE A 454 -37.82 5.32 -14.55
C PHE A 454 -37.19 4.07 -15.18
N GLU A 455 -38.00 3.15 -15.69
CA GLU A 455 -37.60 1.86 -16.24
C GLU A 455 -36.73 2.04 -17.49
N MET A 456 -37.19 2.90 -18.40
CA MET A 456 -36.46 3.22 -19.63
C MET A 456 -35.18 4.02 -19.34
N LEU A 457 -35.22 4.94 -18.37
CA LEU A 457 -34.04 5.63 -17.86
C LEU A 457 -33.01 4.63 -17.33
N ALA A 458 -33.45 3.70 -16.48
CA ALA A 458 -32.61 2.69 -15.86
C ALA A 458 -31.98 1.76 -16.90
N TYR A 459 -32.72 1.37 -17.94
CA TYR A 459 -32.20 0.57 -19.05
C TYR A 459 -31.08 1.30 -19.79
N ILE A 460 -31.30 2.55 -20.20
CA ILE A 460 -30.33 3.35 -20.95
C ILE A 460 -29.05 3.56 -20.13
N LEU A 461 -29.19 4.07 -18.91
CA LEU A 461 -28.03 4.32 -18.04
C LEU A 461 -27.32 3.01 -17.69
N GLY A 462 -28.08 1.94 -17.46
CA GLY A 462 -27.57 0.62 -17.12
C GLY A 462 -26.58 0.08 -18.17
N VAL A 463 -26.86 0.24 -19.46
CA VAL A 463 -25.97 -0.23 -20.53
C VAL A 463 -24.58 0.43 -20.46
N PHE A 464 -24.54 1.77 -20.29
CA PHE A 464 -23.27 2.49 -20.15
C PHE A 464 -22.52 2.11 -18.88
N LEU A 465 -23.23 1.94 -17.77
CA LEU A 465 -22.66 1.61 -16.47
C LEU A 465 -22.12 0.18 -16.39
N ILE A 466 -22.77 -0.78 -17.07
CA ILE A 466 -22.25 -2.15 -17.21
C ILE A 466 -20.92 -2.12 -17.97
N GLY A 467 -20.84 -1.37 -19.08
CA GLY A 467 -19.60 -1.18 -19.83
C GLY A 467 -18.49 -0.57 -18.96
N ALA A 468 -18.82 0.45 -18.17
CA ALA A 468 -17.90 1.06 -17.21
C ALA A 468 -17.43 0.08 -16.13
N GLY A 469 -18.35 -0.73 -15.58
CA GLY A 469 -18.04 -1.75 -14.59
C GLY A 469 -17.10 -2.84 -15.10
N ILE A 470 -17.28 -3.27 -16.34
CA ILE A 470 -16.35 -4.19 -17.02
C ILE A 470 -14.98 -3.53 -17.20
N ALA A 471 -14.94 -2.28 -17.64
CA ALA A 471 -13.69 -1.52 -17.81
C ALA A 471 -12.93 -1.33 -16.48
N ILE A 472 -13.63 -1.12 -15.35
CA ILE A 472 -13.02 -1.02 -14.01
C ILE A 472 -12.23 -2.28 -13.65
N ARG A 473 -12.67 -3.45 -14.11
CA ARG A 473 -12.08 -4.75 -13.77
C ARG A 473 -10.87 -5.12 -14.62
N HIS A 474 -10.57 -4.35 -15.65
CA HIS A 474 -9.42 -4.58 -16.50
C HIS A 474 -8.27 -3.60 -16.15
N PRO A 475 -7.06 -4.08 -15.77
CA PRO A 475 -5.99 -3.22 -15.22
C PRO A 475 -5.61 -2.01 -16.08
N ARG A 476 -5.64 -2.15 -17.41
CA ARG A 476 -5.31 -1.07 -18.36
C ARG A 476 -6.36 0.05 -18.41
N THR A 477 -7.63 -0.28 -18.19
CA THR A 477 -8.75 0.66 -18.33
C THR A 477 -9.40 1.01 -17.00
N ALA A 478 -8.93 0.45 -15.88
CA ALA A 478 -9.52 0.60 -14.56
C ALA A 478 -9.71 2.07 -14.13
N ALA A 479 -8.69 2.91 -14.33
CA ALA A 479 -8.76 4.33 -13.99
C ALA A 479 -9.77 5.09 -14.87
N MET A 480 -9.81 4.77 -16.17
CA MET A 480 -10.75 5.38 -17.11
C MET A 480 -12.19 4.96 -16.80
N GLY A 481 -12.43 3.66 -16.59
CA GLY A 481 -13.75 3.13 -16.22
C GLY A 481 -14.25 3.71 -14.89
N SER A 482 -13.36 3.88 -13.91
CA SER A 482 -13.72 4.50 -12.63
C SER A 482 -14.06 5.98 -12.77
N ALA A 483 -13.32 6.75 -13.58
CA ALA A 483 -13.66 8.15 -13.83
C ALA A 483 -14.98 8.26 -14.60
N PHE A 484 -15.17 7.40 -15.60
CA PHE A 484 -16.39 7.34 -16.39
C PHE A 484 -17.61 7.09 -15.50
N SER A 485 -17.58 6.05 -14.65
CA SER A 485 -18.73 5.70 -13.82
C SER A 485 -19.08 6.75 -12.77
N ILE A 486 -18.13 7.63 -12.39
CA ILE A 486 -18.35 8.73 -11.45
C ILE A 486 -18.97 9.93 -12.17
N PHE A 487 -18.35 10.40 -13.26
CA PHE A 487 -18.77 11.63 -13.94
C PHE A 487 -19.91 11.44 -14.94
N PHE A 488 -20.16 10.22 -15.40
CA PHE A 488 -21.31 9.95 -16.25
C PHE A 488 -22.63 10.38 -15.58
N TRP A 489 -22.73 10.21 -14.26
CA TRP A 489 -23.87 10.71 -13.48
C TRP A 489 -23.92 12.24 -13.39
N ASN A 490 -22.76 12.90 -13.30
CA ASN A 490 -22.69 14.37 -13.28
C ASN A 490 -23.10 14.96 -14.63
N PHE A 491 -22.76 14.29 -15.74
CA PHE A 491 -23.12 14.76 -17.07
C PHE A 491 -24.57 14.44 -17.45
N THR A 492 -25.08 13.25 -17.10
CA THR A 492 -26.50 12.91 -17.36
C THR A 492 -27.46 13.60 -16.40
N SER A 493 -27.01 13.88 -15.17
CA SER A 493 -27.71 14.60 -14.11
C SER A 493 -29.24 14.42 -14.10
N PRO A 494 -29.74 13.18 -14.02
CA PRO A 494 -31.17 12.95 -14.10
C PRO A 494 -31.85 13.56 -12.86
N ASN A 495 -32.88 14.38 -13.07
CA ASN A 495 -33.60 15.12 -12.03
C ASN A 495 -35.11 15.12 -12.32
N ASN A 496 -35.94 15.35 -11.30
CA ASN A 496 -37.41 15.27 -11.36
C ASN A 496 -38.05 16.47 -12.10
N VAL A 497 -37.36 17.60 -12.23
CA VAL A 497 -38.00 18.90 -12.55
C VAL A 497 -37.43 19.63 -13.77
N ALA A 498 -36.14 19.43 -14.11
CA ALA A 498 -35.47 20.26 -15.13
C ALA A 498 -34.58 19.45 -16.06
N ARG A 499 -34.66 19.76 -17.36
CA ARG A 499 -33.66 19.40 -18.36
C ARG A 499 -32.52 20.41 -18.31
N ILE A 500 -31.28 19.94 -18.35
CA ILE A 500 -30.11 20.82 -18.50
C ILE A 500 -30.14 21.43 -19.89
N GLY A 501 -30.09 22.77 -19.98
CA GLY A 501 -29.94 23.47 -21.25
C GLY A 501 -28.56 23.24 -21.88
N ASP A 502 -28.48 23.28 -23.20
CA ASP A 502 -27.28 22.93 -23.98
C ASP A 502 -26.02 23.69 -23.52
N ALA A 503 -26.17 25.01 -23.29
CA ALA A 503 -25.09 25.87 -22.82
C ALA A 503 -24.61 25.50 -21.40
N ALA A 504 -25.54 25.17 -20.50
CA ALA A 504 -25.21 24.77 -19.14
C ALA A 504 -24.48 23.40 -19.12
N PHE A 505 -24.90 22.46 -19.97
CA PHE A 505 -24.20 21.19 -20.13
C PHE A 505 -22.77 21.40 -20.62
N LEU A 506 -22.58 22.17 -21.71
CA LEU A 506 -21.26 22.43 -22.28
C LEU A 506 -20.35 23.15 -21.27
N ASN A 507 -20.89 24.14 -20.53
CA ASN A 507 -20.12 24.87 -19.54
C ASN A 507 -19.69 24.00 -18.36
N SER A 508 -20.58 23.13 -17.85
CA SER A 508 -20.26 22.17 -16.80
C SER A 508 -19.27 21.10 -17.26
N ALA A 509 -19.38 20.64 -18.51
CA ALA A 509 -18.42 19.72 -19.11
C ALA A 509 -17.03 20.36 -19.25
N LEU A 510 -16.97 21.61 -19.73
CA LEU A 510 -15.72 22.36 -19.84
C LEU A 510 -15.10 22.63 -18.47
N ALA A 511 -15.87 23.09 -17.48
CA ALA A 511 -15.42 23.30 -16.11
C ALA A 511 -14.81 22.03 -15.50
N THR A 512 -15.47 20.89 -15.70
CA THR A 512 -14.98 19.60 -15.19
C THR A 512 -13.69 19.16 -15.89
N LEU A 513 -13.65 19.20 -17.23
CA LEU A 513 -12.48 18.78 -18.00
C LEU A 513 -11.28 19.70 -17.74
N LEU A 514 -11.48 21.01 -17.73
CA LEU A 514 -10.43 21.98 -17.42
C LEU A 514 -9.97 21.88 -15.96
N GLY A 515 -10.87 21.61 -15.01
CA GLY A 515 -10.49 21.38 -13.61
C GLY A 515 -9.56 20.17 -13.46
N ILE A 516 -9.85 19.06 -14.14
CA ILE A 516 -8.98 17.87 -14.11
C ILE A 516 -7.66 18.15 -14.83
N ALA A 517 -7.70 18.81 -15.99
CA ALA A 517 -6.50 19.17 -16.75
C ALA A 517 -5.59 20.11 -15.94
N PHE A 518 -6.18 21.10 -15.26
CA PHE A 518 -5.46 22.03 -14.38
C PHE A 518 -4.84 21.29 -13.18
N GLY A 519 -5.58 20.40 -12.52
CA GLY A 519 -5.02 19.56 -11.46
C GLY A 519 -3.83 18.72 -11.94
N ALA A 520 -3.93 18.11 -13.13
CA ALA A 520 -2.82 17.38 -13.74
C ALA A 520 -1.61 18.29 -14.04
N LEU A 521 -1.85 19.50 -14.53
CA LEU A 521 -0.83 20.51 -14.77
C LEU A 521 -0.13 20.92 -13.46
N VAL A 522 -0.88 21.15 -12.39
CA VAL A 522 -0.30 21.49 -11.08
C VAL A 522 0.58 20.36 -10.54
N TYR A 523 0.19 19.09 -10.72
CA TYR A 523 1.08 17.97 -10.37
C TYR A 523 2.35 17.91 -11.20
N ALA A 524 2.32 18.40 -12.44
CA ALA A 524 3.49 18.46 -13.30
C ALA A 524 4.42 19.65 -12.97
N LEU A 525 3.87 20.78 -12.49
CA LEU A 525 4.63 22.02 -12.28
C LEU A 525 5.04 22.25 -10.82
N VAL A 526 4.18 21.96 -9.85
CA VAL A 526 4.38 22.32 -8.44
C VAL A 526 4.93 21.13 -7.67
N PHE A 527 6.22 21.20 -7.29
CA PHE A 527 6.96 20.10 -6.66
C PHE A 527 6.82 18.80 -7.45
N PRO A 528 7.29 18.74 -8.71
CA PRO A 528 7.20 17.52 -9.51
C PRO A 528 7.84 16.35 -8.78
N GLY A 529 7.18 15.19 -8.82
CA GLY A 529 7.68 13.99 -8.17
C GLY A 529 8.94 13.48 -8.88
N ASP A 530 10.10 13.68 -8.28
CA ASP A 530 11.36 13.08 -8.73
C ASP A 530 11.59 11.73 -8.00
N PRO A 531 11.60 10.59 -8.72
CA PRO A 531 11.91 9.28 -8.16
C PRO A 531 13.30 9.25 -7.51
N GLY A 532 14.30 9.94 -8.10
CA GLY A 532 15.66 9.96 -7.59
C GLY A 532 15.78 10.63 -6.22
N THR A 533 15.16 11.80 -6.07
CA THR A 533 15.13 12.51 -4.78
C THR A 533 14.30 11.75 -3.75
N SER A 534 13.21 11.09 -4.16
CA SER A 534 12.39 10.26 -3.27
C SER A 534 13.17 9.03 -2.77
N ARG A 535 13.94 8.37 -3.65
CA ARG A 535 14.91 7.32 -3.32
C ARG A 535 15.95 7.82 -2.30
N ARG A 536 16.62 8.95 -2.57
CA ARG A 536 17.60 9.53 -1.63
C ARG A 536 17.02 9.85 -0.26
N ARG A 537 15.79 10.39 -0.21
CA ARG A 537 15.09 10.67 1.07
C ARG A 537 14.80 9.38 1.84
N LEU A 538 14.38 8.32 1.13
CA LEU A 538 14.15 6.99 1.70
C LEU A 538 15.44 6.45 2.34
N HIS A 539 16.56 6.50 1.62
CA HIS A 539 17.86 6.02 2.10
C HIS A 539 18.35 6.80 3.33
N ARG A 540 18.24 8.13 3.30
CA ARG A 540 18.55 8.98 4.47
C ARG A 540 17.69 8.63 5.67
N ALA A 541 16.42 8.30 5.47
CA ALA A 541 15.53 7.90 6.56
C ALA A 541 15.88 6.52 7.14
N VAL A 542 16.36 5.58 6.33
CA VAL A 542 16.87 4.29 6.82
C VAL A 542 18.10 4.49 7.69
N ARG A 543 19.07 5.29 7.22
CA ARG A 543 20.29 5.60 7.98
C ARG A 543 19.99 6.33 9.29
N ARG A 544 19.04 7.26 9.28
CA ARG A 544 18.59 8.00 10.47
C ARG A 544 17.97 7.07 11.51
N ASP A 545 17.11 6.16 11.09
CA ASP A 545 16.46 5.19 11.98
C ASP A 545 17.47 4.23 12.58
N LEU A 546 18.46 3.77 11.79
CA LEU A 546 19.53 2.91 12.28
C LEU A 546 20.38 3.61 13.36
N ALA A 547 20.72 4.89 13.16
CA ALA A 547 21.41 5.69 14.17
C ALA A 547 20.53 5.92 15.42
N GLY A 548 19.23 6.15 15.25
CA GLY A 548 18.26 6.27 16.33
C GLY A 548 18.14 4.99 17.16
N MET A 549 18.09 3.84 16.50
CA MET A 549 18.07 2.51 17.12
C MET A 549 19.34 2.22 17.91
N ALA A 550 20.50 2.65 17.42
CA ALA A 550 21.76 2.49 18.15
C ALA A 550 21.79 3.35 19.44
N ARG A 551 21.21 4.55 19.41
CA ARG A 551 21.10 5.46 20.57
C ARG A 551 20.15 4.90 21.62
N ASP A 552 18.91 4.61 21.23
CA ASP A 552 17.88 4.08 22.11
C ASP A 552 17.23 2.83 21.52
N PRO A 553 17.80 1.63 21.76
CA PRO A 553 17.21 0.38 21.30
C PRO A 553 15.86 0.08 21.96
N GLY A 554 15.58 0.62 23.15
CA GLY A 554 14.36 0.34 23.91
C GLY A 554 13.11 0.92 23.25
N ALA A 555 13.26 2.01 22.48
CA ALA A 555 12.19 2.60 21.68
C ALA A 555 11.81 1.77 20.44
N TRP A 556 12.58 0.74 20.09
CA TRP A 556 12.39 -0.06 18.87
C TRP A 556 12.04 -1.51 19.18
N SER A 557 11.06 -2.05 18.46
CA SER A 557 10.80 -3.48 18.44
C SER A 557 11.23 -4.08 17.10
N ALA A 558 11.60 -5.36 17.11
CA ALA A 558 11.91 -6.10 15.88
C ALA A 558 10.73 -6.06 14.88
N SER A 559 9.49 -6.12 15.37
CA SER A 559 8.28 -6.01 14.52
C SER A 559 8.16 -4.64 13.85
N THR A 560 8.47 -3.56 14.58
CA THR A 560 8.43 -2.17 14.10
C THR A 560 9.50 -1.95 13.04
N TRP A 561 10.72 -2.43 13.29
CA TRP A 561 11.82 -2.34 12.34
C TRP A 561 11.51 -3.08 11.05
N LEU A 562 11.04 -4.33 11.17
CA LEU A 562 10.77 -5.19 10.01
C LEU A 562 9.60 -4.66 9.17
N SER A 563 8.49 -4.29 9.80
CA SER A 563 7.33 -3.72 9.07
C SER A 563 7.65 -2.38 8.40
N CYS A 564 8.45 -1.52 9.04
CA CYS A 564 8.89 -0.26 8.44
C CYS A 564 9.79 -0.53 7.23
N THR A 565 10.74 -1.47 7.33
CA THR A 565 11.63 -1.80 6.21
C THR A 565 10.90 -2.50 5.07
N ALA A 566 9.92 -3.36 5.35
CA ALA A 566 9.05 -3.92 4.32
C ALA A 566 8.32 -2.81 3.54
N ASP A 567 7.73 -1.82 4.23
CA ASP A 567 7.08 -0.66 3.60
C ASP A 567 8.06 0.15 2.73
N ARG A 568 9.31 0.30 3.18
CA ARG A 568 10.38 0.98 2.41
C ARG A 568 10.77 0.19 1.16
N LEU A 569 10.90 -1.13 1.25
CA LEU A 569 11.17 -2.01 0.12
C LEU A 569 10.05 -1.92 -0.93
N ALA A 570 8.78 -1.92 -0.51
CA ALA A 570 7.66 -1.75 -1.43
C ALA A 570 7.63 -0.35 -2.07
N ARG A 571 7.99 0.70 -1.32
CA ARG A 571 8.15 2.05 -1.89
C ARG A 571 9.29 2.10 -2.91
N ALA A 572 10.41 1.41 -2.66
CA ALA A 572 11.52 1.30 -3.60
C ALA A 572 11.11 0.57 -4.89
N LEU A 573 10.36 -0.53 -4.77
CA LEU A 573 9.74 -1.22 -5.92
C LEU A 573 8.76 -0.33 -6.68
N GLY A 574 8.11 0.62 -6.00
CA GLY A 574 7.24 1.62 -6.61
C GLY A 574 7.95 2.54 -7.61
N PHE A 575 9.29 2.61 -7.59
CA PHE A 575 10.08 3.33 -8.59
C PHE A 575 10.34 2.51 -9.87
N ALA A 576 9.90 1.24 -9.93
CA ALA A 576 10.04 0.40 -11.11
C ALA A 576 9.40 1.05 -12.36
N GLY A 577 10.15 1.06 -13.47
CA GLY A 577 9.79 1.73 -14.71
C GLY A 577 10.09 3.23 -14.75
N SER A 578 10.51 3.83 -13.63
CA SER A 578 11.00 5.22 -13.57
C SER A 578 12.50 5.35 -13.33
N LEU A 579 13.12 4.31 -12.77
CA LEU A 579 14.57 4.18 -12.57
C LEU A 579 15.10 2.92 -13.26
N PRO A 580 16.41 2.85 -13.59
CA PRO A 580 17.02 1.65 -14.14
C PRO A 580 16.82 0.43 -13.22
N GLN A 581 16.52 -0.73 -13.81
CA GLN A 581 16.25 -1.94 -13.05
C GLN A 581 17.45 -2.37 -12.20
N THR A 582 18.67 -2.22 -12.71
CA THR A 582 19.91 -2.53 -11.98
C THR A 582 20.07 -1.71 -10.71
N LEU A 583 19.67 -0.44 -10.74
CA LEU A 583 19.70 0.45 -9.58
C LEU A 583 18.69 0.00 -8.51
N ILE A 584 17.48 -0.36 -8.94
CA ILE A 584 16.43 -0.85 -8.03
C ILE A 584 16.87 -2.17 -7.37
N GLU A 585 17.44 -3.09 -8.15
CA GLU A 585 17.96 -4.34 -7.60
C GLU A 585 19.09 -4.13 -6.59
N HIS A 586 19.96 -3.13 -6.83
CA HIS A 586 21.00 -2.73 -5.88
C HIS A 586 20.38 -2.17 -4.59
N ASP A 587 19.45 -1.22 -4.71
CA ASP A 587 18.78 -0.59 -3.55
C ASP A 587 18.05 -1.64 -2.69
N LEU A 588 17.41 -2.62 -3.32
CA LEU A 588 16.70 -3.67 -2.60
C LEU A 588 17.66 -4.57 -1.82
N ARG A 589 18.82 -4.92 -2.40
CA ARG A 589 19.87 -5.66 -1.67
C ARG A 589 20.37 -4.85 -0.48
N ASP A 590 20.65 -3.56 -0.67
CA ASP A 590 21.10 -2.68 0.43
C ASP A 590 20.06 -2.61 1.55
N LEU A 591 18.79 -2.39 1.21
CA LEU A 591 17.70 -2.30 2.19
C LEU A 591 17.51 -3.61 2.98
N LEU A 592 17.66 -4.77 2.33
CA LEU A 592 17.61 -6.08 2.97
C LEU A 592 18.81 -6.29 3.91
N ALA A 593 20.01 -5.94 3.48
CA ALA A 593 21.21 -6.05 4.30
C ALA A 593 21.14 -5.16 5.54
N ILE A 594 20.64 -3.92 5.38
CA ILE A 594 20.45 -3.00 6.51
C ILE A 594 19.39 -3.48 7.46
N TRP A 595 18.33 -4.13 6.96
CA TRP A 595 17.36 -4.78 7.83
C TRP A 595 18.03 -5.82 8.73
N GLY A 596 18.84 -6.73 8.16
CA GLY A 596 19.62 -7.72 8.92
C GLY A 596 20.60 -7.08 9.91
N LEU A 597 21.22 -5.96 9.53
CA LEU A 597 22.09 -5.17 10.42
C LEU A 597 21.29 -4.61 11.61
N GLY A 598 20.12 -4.01 11.38
CA GLY A 598 19.26 -3.48 12.44
C GLY A 598 18.73 -4.57 13.38
N ASP A 599 18.37 -5.74 12.84
CA ASP A 599 17.97 -6.89 13.67
C ASP A 599 19.12 -7.41 14.55
N SER A 600 20.33 -7.49 13.98
CA SER A 600 21.54 -7.85 14.72
C SER A 600 21.87 -6.82 15.80
N LEU A 601 21.64 -5.53 15.52
CA LEU A 601 21.85 -4.43 16.47
C LEU A 601 20.88 -4.50 17.67
N LEU A 602 19.59 -4.77 17.42
CA LEU A 602 18.58 -4.97 18.48
C LEU A 602 18.89 -6.20 19.32
N SER A 603 19.24 -7.31 18.67
CA SER A 603 19.62 -8.55 19.34
C SER A 603 20.88 -8.34 20.20
N LEU A 604 21.87 -7.60 19.70
CA LEU A 604 23.09 -7.28 20.43
C LEU A 604 22.80 -6.38 21.64
N ALA A 605 21.90 -5.40 21.49
CA ALA A 605 21.47 -4.55 22.59
C ALA A 605 20.73 -5.34 23.68
N GLY A 606 19.81 -6.23 23.29
CA GLY A 606 19.08 -7.10 24.22
C GLY A 606 19.96 -8.16 24.89
N LEU A 607 21.05 -8.58 24.23
CA LEU A 607 22.06 -9.43 24.85
C LEU A 607 22.91 -8.66 25.85
N ALA A 608 23.33 -7.43 25.51
CA ALA A 608 24.15 -6.58 26.37
C ALA A 608 23.44 -6.13 27.68
N THR A 609 22.10 -6.11 27.70
CA THR A 609 21.33 -5.86 28.92
C THR A 609 21.32 -7.06 29.86
N ARG A 610 21.23 -8.27 29.32
CA ARG A 610 21.27 -9.52 30.10
C ARG A 610 22.68 -9.89 30.54
N GLU A 611 23.67 -9.63 29.68
CA GLU A 611 25.04 -10.12 29.83
C GLU A 611 26.05 -8.97 29.94
N PRO A 612 26.54 -8.66 31.15
CA PRO A 612 27.50 -7.57 31.38
C PRO A 612 28.78 -7.72 30.56
N ALA A 613 29.19 -8.95 30.28
CA ALA A 613 30.43 -9.25 29.55
C ALA A 613 30.40 -8.79 28.08
N VAL A 614 29.21 -8.69 27.48
CA VAL A 614 28.98 -8.21 26.10
C VAL A 614 28.84 -6.68 26.04
N ARG A 615 28.47 -6.05 27.15
CA ARG A 615 28.07 -4.62 27.24
C ARG A 615 29.08 -3.65 26.67
N ARG A 616 30.37 -3.78 27.01
CA ARG A 616 31.42 -2.89 26.52
C ARG A 616 31.60 -2.99 25.00
N ALA A 617 31.64 -4.21 24.47
CA ALA A 617 31.81 -4.45 23.03
C ALA A 617 30.60 -3.91 22.24
N ALA A 618 29.39 -4.16 22.75
CA ALA A 618 28.16 -3.63 22.17
C ALA A 618 28.10 -2.09 22.22
N ALA A 619 28.52 -1.46 23.32
CA ALA A 619 28.51 -0.01 23.48
C ALA A 619 29.43 0.71 22.48
N VAL A 620 30.62 0.16 22.19
CA VAL A 620 31.55 0.74 21.21
C VAL A 620 30.95 0.77 19.81
N VAL A 621 30.39 -0.36 19.37
CA VAL A 621 29.77 -0.46 18.03
C VAL A 621 28.50 0.39 17.95
N ARG A 622 27.64 0.34 18.97
CA ARG A 622 26.46 1.20 19.06
C ARG A 622 26.82 2.68 19.04
N GLY A 623 27.87 3.09 19.76
CA GLY A 623 28.33 4.48 19.80
C GLY A 623 28.74 5.02 18.42
N ARG A 624 29.41 4.20 17.61
CA ARG A 624 29.75 4.58 16.22
C ARG A 624 28.51 4.70 15.33
N ILE A 625 27.64 3.70 15.35
CA ILE A 625 26.39 3.72 14.56
C ILE A 625 25.49 4.89 14.98
N ALA A 626 25.41 5.16 16.28
CA ALA A 626 24.67 6.28 16.85
C ALA A 626 25.21 7.65 16.38
N ARG A 627 26.49 7.76 16.07
CA ARG A 627 27.10 8.97 15.49
C ARG A 627 27.09 8.99 13.96
N ALA A 628 26.47 7.99 13.32
CA ALA A 628 26.52 7.76 11.88
C ALA A 628 27.95 7.61 11.32
N GLU A 629 28.89 7.15 12.16
CA GLU A 629 30.29 6.91 11.80
C GLU A 629 30.45 5.51 11.20
N PHE A 630 29.96 5.32 9.98
CA PHE A 630 30.02 4.04 9.27
C PHE A 630 31.39 3.73 8.65
N ALA A 631 32.29 4.72 8.58
CA ALA A 631 33.65 4.51 8.12
C ALA A 631 34.40 3.56 9.07
N ARG A 632 34.98 2.49 8.52
CA ARG A 632 35.71 1.44 9.28
C ARG A 632 34.86 0.75 10.37
N LEU A 633 33.54 0.72 10.19
CA LEU A 633 32.62 0.03 11.12
C LEU A 633 32.90 -1.47 11.15
N ASP A 634 33.15 -2.07 9.99
CA ASP A 634 33.64 -3.44 9.79
C ASP A 634 34.78 -3.78 10.75
N ARG A 635 35.88 -3.00 10.72
CA ARG A 635 37.06 -3.24 11.55
C ARG A 635 36.79 -3.12 13.05
N THR A 636 35.88 -2.21 13.42
CA THR A 636 35.49 -2.02 14.83
C THR A 636 34.70 -3.23 15.33
N CYS A 637 33.76 -3.72 14.51
CA CYS A 637 32.99 -4.91 14.80
C CYS A 637 33.88 -6.16 14.87
N ASP A 638 34.81 -6.34 13.94
CA ASP A 638 35.76 -7.46 13.95
C ASP A 638 36.67 -7.44 15.19
N ALA A 639 37.15 -6.27 15.60
CA ALA A 639 37.93 -6.13 16.83
C ALA A 639 37.09 -6.50 18.06
N ALA A 640 35.86 -6.00 18.16
CA ALA A 640 34.95 -6.32 19.24
C ALA A 640 34.58 -7.81 19.27
N ALA A 641 34.33 -8.42 18.10
CA ALA A 641 34.04 -9.84 17.97
C ALA A 641 35.22 -10.69 18.44
N ARG A 642 36.46 -10.37 18.04
CA ARG A 642 37.67 -11.07 18.50
C ARG A 642 37.83 -11.03 20.01
N VAL A 643 37.53 -9.90 20.65
CA VAL A 643 37.56 -9.78 22.12
C VAL A 643 36.54 -10.71 22.77
N LEU A 644 35.32 -10.77 22.25
CA LEU A 644 34.29 -11.67 22.77
C LEU A 644 34.65 -13.15 22.57
N ARG A 645 35.17 -13.53 21.39
CA ARG A 645 35.64 -14.91 21.13
C ARG A 645 36.75 -15.34 22.09
N ARG A 646 37.75 -14.48 22.32
CA ARG A 646 38.83 -14.75 23.28
C ARG A 646 38.32 -14.94 24.71
N ARG A 647 37.33 -14.14 25.13
CA ARG A 647 36.70 -14.28 26.46
C ARG A 647 35.84 -15.52 26.56
N ALA A 648 35.17 -15.90 25.47
CA ALA A 648 34.37 -17.12 25.43
C ALA A 648 35.25 -18.36 25.57
N ALA A 649 36.43 -18.38 24.94
CA ALA A 649 37.41 -19.47 25.08
C ALA A 649 38.00 -19.64 26.49
N ALA A 650 37.82 -18.63 27.37
CA ALA A 650 38.32 -18.66 28.75
C ALA A 650 37.21 -18.93 29.78
N ARG A 651 36.01 -19.32 29.34
CA ARG A 651 34.84 -19.59 30.19
C ARG A 651 34.14 -20.87 29.77
N ASP A 652 33.58 -21.57 30.75
CA ASP A 652 32.74 -22.75 30.52
C ASP A 652 31.26 -22.43 30.74
N GLY A 653 30.38 -23.17 30.05
CA GLY A 653 28.93 -23.13 30.26
C GLY A 653 28.18 -21.99 29.54
N GLY A 654 27.08 -21.52 30.15
CA GLY A 654 26.13 -20.58 29.54
C GLY A 654 26.70 -19.20 29.19
N ASP A 655 27.65 -18.71 29.98
CA ASP A 655 28.36 -17.45 29.74
C ASP A 655 29.17 -17.47 28.43
N ALA A 656 29.77 -18.62 28.09
CA ALA A 656 30.55 -18.78 26.86
C ALA A 656 29.65 -18.71 25.63
N HIS A 657 28.46 -19.33 25.70
CA HIS A 657 27.48 -19.31 24.61
C HIS A 657 26.97 -17.89 24.34
N ALA A 658 26.68 -17.10 25.38
CA ALA A 658 26.27 -15.71 25.22
C ALA A 658 27.36 -14.84 24.59
N LEU A 659 28.62 -15.02 24.99
CA LEU A 659 29.75 -14.30 24.39
C LEU A 659 29.95 -14.66 22.91
N TRP A 660 29.81 -15.93 22.55
CA TRP A 660 29.83 -16.40 21.17
C TRP A 660 28.71 -15.79 20.34
N ARG A 661 27.48 -15.78 20.86
CA ARG A 661 26.34 -15.12 20.22
C ARG A 661 26.60 -13.63 19.99
N GLY A 662 27.18 -12.95 20.97
CA GLY A 662 27.62 -11.56 20.82
C GLY A 662 28.66 -11.37 19.72
N ALA A 663 29.64 -12.27 19.63
CA ALA A 663 30.65 -12.24 18.57
C ALA A 663 30.06 -12.48 17.17
N MET A 664 29.08 -13.38 17.04
CA MET A 664 28.39 -13.65 15.77
C MET A 664 27.57 -12.45 15.31
N LEU A 665 26.81 -11.82 16.22
CA LEU A 665 26.04 -10.61 15.92
C LEU A 665 26.94 -9.47 15.45
N LEU A 666 28.10 -9.30 16.09
CA LEU A 666 29.09 -8.31 15.66
C LEU A 666 29.67 -8.62 14.28
N GLN A 667 29.95 -9.89 13.99
CA GLN A 667 30.43 -10.29 12.66
C GLN A 667 29.39 -10.02 11.57
N ARG A 668 28.10 -10.30 11.82
CA ARG A 668 27.03 -9.96 10.87
C ARG A 668 26.95 -8.47 10.57
N ILE A 669 27.10 -7.64 11.61
CA ILE A 669 27.15 -6.17 11.42
C ILE A 669 28.41 -5.78 10.63
N ALA A 670 29.55 -6.43 10.86
CA ALA A 670 30.79 -6.19 10.13
C ALA A 670 30.65 -6.50 8.64
N ASP A 671 30.11 -7.68 8.32
CA ASP A 671 29.92 -8.17 6.96
C ASP A 671 28.97 -7.26 6.17
N ALA A 672 27.84 -6.88 6.77
CA ALA A 672 26.90 -5.94 6.18
C ALA A 672 27.54 -4.55 5.96
N ALA A 673 28.35 -4.07 6.91
CA ALA A 673 29.03 -2.79 6.79
C ALA A 673 30.15 -2.79 5.74
N ALA A 674 30.83 -3.92 5.54
CA ALA A 674 31.89 -4.08 4.55
C ALA A 674 31.33 -4.04 3.12
N VAL A 675 30.23 -4.75 2.86
CA VAL A 675 29.63 -4.83 1.53
C VAL A 675 28.78 -3.62 1.21
N HIS A 676 27.95 -3.16 2.16
CA HIS A 676 26.98 -2.09 1.94
C HIS A 676 27.46 -0.74 2.52
N GLY A 677 28.77 -0.62 2.76
CA GLY A 677 29.38 0.59 3.33
C GLY A 677 29.22 1.83 2.48
N GLY A 678 29.03 1.70 1.16
CA GLY A 678 28.69 2.81 0.26
C GLY A 678 27.33 3.42 0.61
N PHE A 679 26.29 2.59 0.65
CA PHE A 679 24.95 2.99 1.08
C PHE A 679 24.96 3.62 2.47
N LEU A 680 25.63 2.99 3.44
CA LEU A 680 25.68 3.48 4.83
C LEU A 680 26.35 4.85 4.95
N ARG A 681 27.37 5.12 4.12
CA ARG A 681 28.04 6.43 4.05
C ARG A 681 27.32 7.45 3.15
N GLY A 682 26.25 7.05 2.46
CA GLY A 682 25.56 7.88 1.47
C GLY A 682 26.40 8.17 0.21
N HIS A 683 27.41 7.34 -0.07
CA HIS A 683 28.17 7.42 -1.32
C HIS A 683 27.42 6.61 -2.39
N GLY A 684 26.96 7.25 -3.46
CA GLY A 684 26.13 6.64 -4.52
C GLY A 684 24.64 7.02 -4.52
N ASP A 685 24.25 8.04 -3.74
CA ASP A 685 22.89 8.59 -3.67
C ASP A 685 22.60 9.68 -4.71
#